data_AF-A0A7V5KQR4-F1
#
_entry.id   AF-A0A7V5KQR4-F1
#
_cell.length_a   1.000
_cell.length_b   1.000
_cell.length_c   1.000
_cell.angle_alpha   90.00
_cell.angle_beta   90.00
_cell.angle_gamma   90.00
#
_symmetry.space_group_name_H-M   'P 1'
#
loop_
_entity.id
_entity.type
_entity.pdbx_description
1 polymer ?
#
loop_
_entity_poly.entity_id
_entity_poly.type
_entity_poly.pdbx_seq_one_letter_code
_entity_poly.pdbx_strand_id
1 'polypeptide(L)'
;GSYYTPREIVDYMVDESLKEYFKTQLRDIAEEKIELLISYAEEVPEFSEEDKQKIISAIDRIKILDPACGSGAFPMGILHKLVHVLHKLDPDNRHWYELQYQKTLKASEEVFKEKDKLEREEMLKEINEAFDESINYPDYARKLYLIENCIYGIDIQPIAVQISKLRFFISLVLDQKVDKEKENYGIRPLPNLETKFVAANTLIGLEKPIHLPLRNLEIERKEKELKDIRHRYFTAKTRAEKLKLQEKDREIRKEIAQLLINDNWGEQTANKIASFDLFDQNPSADWFDPEWMFGVNDGFDVVIGNPPYVDSETMSRNNNEFRKRCTEIFQSAKGNWDLFVVFIEKGFSLLSRGGTIAYIVPNKLIAAKYTEEIRKMILSKKIIEIRDYSNVRVFKEQDVYPIVFIIQNNINKINVMMSKMSSITEVKIHNEVPYRLFYQDIYWDKYFVNPEILQVIIKISQHPPLIHSCPEILGASTVSEAYGIKNYLREYHQGPIKGIKKFINTGTIDPYTSLWGQCKTQYIKNSYIKPIIFDSDIIKVNRMRLAQANSNKIIIAGLSKRLECFFDTGEYLAGKSTIIILESINNKIQLKFLLSLLNSKLISFWYKIWFKSLSLAGGYLQISPETISKIPVPQIEFNDQKPFITLVDQILLAKKQNPEADTSQLEQEIGELVYKLYDLTEEEIKIIEL
;
A
#
# COMPACT_ATOMS: atom_id res chain seq x y z
N GLY A 1 6.62 12.45 13.54
CA GLY A 1 7.61 11.48 13.05
C GLY A 1 8.39 12.09 11.91
N SER A 2 9.15 13.14 12.19
CA SER A 2 9.92 13.87 11.18
C SER A 2 11.29 13.19 11.05
N TYR A 3 11.41 12.25 10.12
CA TYR A 3 12.64 11.50 9.90
C TYR A 3 13.22 11.82 8.54
N TYR A 4 14.54 12.01 8.49
CA TYR A 4 15.24 12.17 7.22
C TYR A 4 15.31 10.82 6.49
N THR A 5 14.75 10.77 5.28
CA THR A 5 14.85 9.61 4.40
C THR A 5 16.25 9.54 3.79
N PRO A 6 16.96 8.41 3.86
CA PRO A 6 18.26 8.23 3.21
C PRO A 6 18.22 8.55 1.71
N ARG A 7 19.31 9.13 1.20
CA ARG A 7 19.41 9.61 -0.19
C ARG A 7 19.17 8.49 -1.19
N GLU A 8 19.68 7.30 -0.93
CA GLU A 8 19.56 6.14 -1.82
C GLU A 8 18.10 5.69 -1.99
N ILE A 9 17.29 5.81 -0.93
CA ILE A 9 15.84 5.52 -1.00
C ILE A 9 15.12 6.63 -1.76
N VAL A 10 15.49 7.89 -1.52
CA VAL A 10 14.94 9.03 -2.25
C VAL A 10 15.22 8.87 -3.75
N ASP A 11 16.47 8.63 -4.13
CA ASP A 11 16.91 8.45 -5.51
C ASP A 11 16.17 7.28 -6.17
N TYR A 12 16.03 6.14 -5.48
CA TYR A 12 15.25 5.00 -5.97
C TYR A 12 13.77 5.35 -6.22
N MET A 13 13.10 5.95 -5.23
CA MET A 13 11.68 6.30 -5.36
C MET A 13 11.43 7.34 -6.45
N VAL A 14 12.35 8.28 -6.60
CA VAL A 14 12.36 9.29 -7.68
C VAL A 14 12.50 8.62 -9.04
N ASP A 15 13.50 7.75 -9.20
CA ASP A 15 13.79 7.09 -10.46
C ASP A 15 12.59 6.26 -10.94
N GLU A 16 12.04 5.41 -10.08
CA GLU A 16 10.90 4.57 -10.46
C GLU A 16 9.63 5.38 -10.73
N SER A 17 9.39 6.46 -9.97
CA SER A 17 8.23 7.32 -10.21
C SER A 17 8.30 8.01 -11.57
N LEU A 18 9.48 8.52 -11.95
CA LEU A 18 9.71 9.16 -13.25
C LEU A 18 9.68 8.16 -14.41
N LYS A 19 10.22 6.94 -14.21
CA LYS A 19 10.10 5.85 -15.21
C LYS A 19 8.64 5.59 -15.53
N GLU A 20 7.80 5.37 -14.53
CA GLU A 20 6.38 5.07 -14.74
C GLU A 20 5.62 6.26 -15.36
N TYR A 21 5.98 7.49 -15.01
CA TYR A 21 5.44 8.68 -15.66
C TYR A 21 5.76 8.69 -17.16
N PHE A 22 7.04 8.55 -17.53
CA PHE A 22 7.43 8.56 -18.94
C PHE A 22 6.86 7.37 -19.71
N LYS A 23 6.85 6.15 -19.16
CA LYS A 23 6.20 4.98 -19.79
C LYS A 23 4.72 5.23 -20.08
N THR A 24 4.05 6.03 -19.24
CA THR A 24 2.62 6.34 -19.41
C THR A 24 2.36 7.40 -20.46
N GLN A 25 3.18 8.46 -20.48
CA GLN A 25 3.03 9.60 -21.39
C GLN A 25 3.65 9.35 -22.78
N LEU A 26 4.69 8.51 -22.85
CA LEU A 26 5.53 8.31 -24.03
C LEU A 26 5.50 6.85 -24.49
N ARG A 27 4.30 6.34 -24.79
CA ARG A 27 4.07 4.91 -25.13
C ARG A 27 4.80 4.45 -26.40
N ASP A 28 5.14 5.39 -27.28
CA ASP A 28 5.83 5.10 -28.54
C ASP A 28 7.35 4.98 -28.36
N ILE A 29 7.89 5.34 -27.19
CA ILE A 29 9.31 5.26 -26.87
C ILE A 29 9.57 3.95 -26.11
N ALA A 30 10.57 3.19 -26.56
CA ALA A 30 10.95 1.93 -25.93
C ALA A 30 11.34 2.11 -24.45
N GLU A 31 10.85 1.22 -23.58
CA GLU A 31 11.08 1.29 -22.13
C GLU A 31 12.57 1.29 -21.76
N GLU A 32 13.38 0.49 -22.46
CA GLU A 32 14.84 0.41 -22.28
C GLU A 32 15.53 1.77 -22.47
N LYS A 33 15.07 2.58 -23.44
CA LYS A 33 15.61 3.93 -23.66
C LYS A 33 15.26 4.88 -22.52
N ILE A 34 14.05 4.76 -21.96
CA ILE A 34 13.62 5.55 -20.79
C ILE A 34 14.45 5.19 -19.56
N GLU A 35 14.72 3.90 -19.36
CA GLU A 35 15.51 3.40 -18.23
C GLU A 35 16.96 3.88 -18.30
N LEU A 36 17.60 3.79 -19.49
CA LEU A 36 18.94 4.32 -19.73
C LEU A 36 19.01 5.85 -19.52
N LEU A 37 17.97 6.57 -19.95
CA LEU A 37 17.90 8.03 -19.79
C LEU A 37 17.86 8.46 -18.31
N ILE A 38 17.06 7.80 -17.48
CA ILE A 38 16.95 8.09 -16.04
C ILE A 38 18.19 7.63 -15.27
N SER A 39 18.86 6.58 -15.76
CA SER A 39 20.07 6.07 -15.14
C SER A 39 21.20 7.10 -15.12
N TYR A 40 22.13 6.93 -14.18
CA TYR A 40 23.38 7.67 -14.14
C TYR A 40 24.47 7.08 -15.05
N ALA A 41 24.14 6.12 -15.93
CA ALA A 41 25.11 5.58 -16.89
C ALA A 41 25.57 6.68 -17.86
N GLU A 42 26.82 6.60 -18.33
CA GLU A 42 27.36 7.54 -19.34
C GLU A 42 26.71 7.37 -20.70
N GLU A 43 26.16 6.18 -20.97
CA GLU A 43 25.48 5.87 -22.23
C GLU A 43 24.20 6.72 -22.35
N VAL A 44 24.14 7.52 -23.42
CA VAL A 44 22.95 8.30 -23.79
C VAL A 44 22.26 7.57 -24.94
N PRO A 45 21.01 7.11 -24.74
CA PRO A 45 20.29 6.45 -25.83
C PRO A 45 20.06 7.44 -26.98
N GLU A 46 20.21 6.97 -28.22
CA GLU A 46 19.90 7.79 -29.39
C GLU A 46 18.39 8.03 -29.49
N PHE A 47 18.00 9.31 -29.44
CA PHE A 47 16.63 9.79 -29.63
C PHE A 47 16.54 10.60 -30.92
N SER A 48 15.44 10.43 -31.66
CA SER A 48 15.11 11.34 -32.76
C SER A 48 14.82 12.75 -32.21
N GLU A 49 14.94 13.77 -33.06
CA GLU A 49 14.60 15.14 -32.66
C GLU A 49 13.14 15.28 -32.21
N GLU A 50 12.23 14.51 -32.81
CA GLU A 50 10.83 14.46 -32.40
C GLU A 50 10.68 13.84 -31.00
N ASP A 51 11.39 12.74 -30.71
CA ASP A 51 11.34 12.09 -29.40
C ASP A 51 11.92 12.98 -28.31
N LYS A 52 13.04 13.68 -28.58
CA LYS A 52 13.61 14.66 -27.65
C LYS A 52 12.59 15.74 -27.29
N GLN A 53 11.93 16.33 -28.29
CA GLN A 53 10.90 17.35 -28.06
C GLN A 53 9.70 16.80 -27.26
N LYS A 54 9.27 15.57 -27.54
CA LYS A 54 8.21 14.89 -26.77
C LYS A 54 8.60 14.70 -25.31
N ILE A 55 9.82 14.20 -25.04
CA ILE A 55 10.30 13.97 -23.68
C ILE A 55 10.44 15.30 -22.93
N ILE A 56 11.05 16.32 -23.54
CA ILE A 56 11.23 17.65 -22.93
C ILE A 56 9.87 18.31 -22.66
N SER A 57 8.90 18.15 -23.56
CA SER A 57 7.52 18.61 -23.35
C SER A 57 6.82 17.88 -22.21
N ALA A 58 7.08 16.59 -22.02
CA ALA A 58 6.58 15.83 -20.89
C ALA A 58 7.22 16.32 -19.57
N ILE A 59 8.53 16.61 -19.58
CA ILE A 59 9.24 17.17 -18.43
C ILE A 59 8.67 18.54 -18.02
N ASP A 60 8.36 19.45 -18.95
CA ASP A 60 7.75 20.75 -18.59
C ASP A 60 6.36 20.62 -17.95
N ARG A 61 5.62 19.56 -18.28
CA ARG A 61 4.22 19.39 -17.87
C ARG A 61 4.02 18.55 -16.62
N ILE A 62 5.02 17.76 -16.22
CA ILE A 62 4.91 16.86 -15.08
C ILE A 62 4.62 17.64 -13.80
N LYS A 63 3.58 17.24 -13.06
CA LYS A 63 3.24 17.83 -11.75
C LYS A 63 3.53 16.85 -10.64
N ILE A 64 4.39 17.25 -9.70
CA ILE A 64 4.89 16.39 -8.64
C ILE A 64 4.59 17.03 -7.29
N LEU A 65 3.94 16.27 -6.41
CA LEU A 65 3.62 16.70 -5.06
C LEU A 65 4.29 15.80 -4.02
N ASP A 66 4.96 16.42 -3.05
CA ASP A 66 5.22 15.79 -1.76
C ASP A 66 4.28 16.36 -0.68
N PRO A 67 3.28 15.58 -0.23
CA PRO A 67 2.25 16.03 0.71
C PRO A 67 2.70 16.03 2.19
N ALA A 68 3.95 15.63 2.48
CA ALA A 68 4.57 15.68 3.80
C ALA A 68 6.09 15.89 3.62
N CYS A 69 6.45 17.00 2.97
CA CYS A 69 7.76 17.16 2.37
C CYS A 69 8.90 17.32 3.37
N GLY A 70 8.59 17.66 4.63
CA GLY A 70 9.59 17.88 5.67
C GLY A 70 10.63 18.87 5.20
N SER A 71 11.89 18.43 5.17
CA SER A 71 13.02 19.25 4.71
C SER A 71 13.17 19.34 3.17
N GLY A 72 12.28 18.72 2.40
CA GLY A 72 12.25 18.81 0.94
C GLY A 72 13.17 17.81 0.23
N ALA A 73 13.41 16.64 0.84
CA ALA A 73 14.32 15.63 0.27
C ALA A 73 13.83 15.07 -1.07
N PHE A 74 12.55 14.66 -1.17
CA PHE A 74 11.99 14.15 -2.44
C PHE A 74 11.84 15.24 -3.50
N PRO A 75 11.29 16.44 -3.21
CA PRO A 75 11.29 17.54 -4.18
C PRO A 75 12.68 17.86 -4.74
N MET A 76 13.72 17.88 -3.90
CA MET A 76 15.11 18.09 -4.35
C MET A 76 15.65 16.92 -5.18
N GLY A 77 15.34 15.68 -4.81
CA GLY A 77 15.72 14.49 -5.58
C GLY A 77 15.13 14.51 -6.99
N ILE A 78 13.83 14.84 -7.09
CA ILE A 78 13.13 15.06 -8.36
C ILE A 78 13.80 16.14 -9.19
N LEU A 79 14.09 17.31 -8.58
CA LEU A 79 14.77 18.42 -9.28
C LEU A 79 16.08 17.95 -9.89
N HIS A 80 16.94 17.32 -9.10
CA HIS A 80 18.24 16.84 -9.57
C HIS A 80 18.11 15.80 -10.68
N LYS A 81 17.15 14.88 -10.56
CA LYS A 81 16.96 13.84 -11.57
C LYS A 81 16.41 14.41 -12.88
N LEU A 82 15.47 15.34 -12.84
CA LEU A 82 14.96 16.02 -14.04
C LEU A 82 16.03 16.89 -14.71
N VAL A 83 16.86 17.60 -13.94
CA VAL A 83 18.01 18.34 -14.47
C VAL A 83 19.00 17.39 -15.16
N HIS A 84 19.32 16.25 -14.55
CA HIS A 84 20.18 15.23 -15.14
C HIS A 84 19.62 14.70 -16.47
N VAL A 85 18.31 14.42 -16.52
CA VAL A 85 17.63 13.97 -17.75
C VAL A 85 17.67 15.06 -18.83
N LEU A 86 17.39 16.33 -18.49
CA LEU A 86 17.49 17.45 -19.44
C LEU A 86 18.92 17.66 -19.92
N HIS A 87 19.91 17.54 -19.05
CA HIS A 87 21.32 17.64 -19.41
C HIS A 87 21.72 16.60 -20.44
N LYS A 88 21.25 15.35 -20.30
CA LYS A 88 21.49 14.28 -21.28
C LYS A 88 20.81 14.52 -22.63
N LEU A 89 19.60 15.07 -22.63
CA LEU A 89 18.80 15.25 -23.85
C LEU A 89 19.12 16.54 -24.62
N ASP A 90 19.41 17.61 -23.89
CA ASP A 90 19.57 18.96 -24.41
C ASP A 90 20.71 19.69 -23.67
N PRO A 91 21.99 19.28 -23.87
CA PRO A 91 23.14 19.81 -23.14
C PRO A 91 23.29 21.33 -23.24
N ASP A 92 22.94 21.90 -24.39
CA ASP A 92 23.04 23.33 -24.71
C ASP A 92 21.75 24.11 -24.44
N ASN A 93 20.74 23.49 -23.80
CA ASN A 93 19.45 24.10 -23.49
C ASN A 93 18.65 24.64 -24.69
N ARG A 94 18.93 24.19 -25.91
CA ARG A 94 18.31 24.73 -27.12
C ARG A 94 16.81 24.46 -27.15
N HIS A 95 16.40 23.23 -26.87
CA HIS A 95 15.00 22.83 -26.89
C HIS A 95 14.25 23.32 -25.65
N TRP A 96 14.91 23.32 -24.49
CA TRP A 96 14.35 23.86 -23.26
C TRP A 96 14.07 25.36 -23.39
N TYR A 97 15.03 26.13 -23.95
CA TYR A 97 14.85 27.54 -24.24
C TYR A 97 13.69 27.79 -25.19
N GLU A 98 13.65 27.10 -26.33
CA GLU A 98 12.59 27.27 -27.33
C GLU A 98 11.21 26.99 -26.72
N LEU A 99 11.10 25.94 -25.90
CA LEU A 99 9.84 25.60 -25.25
C LEU A 99 9.35 26.69 -24.30
N GLN A 100 10.23 27.21 -23.43
CA GLN A 100 9.85 28.28 -22.50
C GLN A 100 9.54 29.59 -23.25
N TYR A 101 10.33 29.92 -24.27
CA TYR A 101 10.11 31.08 -25.11
C TYR A 101 8.73 31.04 -25.80
N GLN A 102 8.39 29.91 -26.43
CA GLN A 102 7.09 29.74 -27.10
C GLN A 102 5.91 29.75 -26.12
N LYS A 103 6.09 29.25 -24.90
CA LYS A 103 5.05 29.27 -23.85
C LYS A 103 4.73 30.71 -23.44
N THR A 104 5.75 31.55 -23.24
CA THR A 104 5.57 32.97 -22.93
C THR A 104 4.92 33.74 -24.08
N LEU A 105 5.26 33.41 -25.34
CA LEU A 105 4.60 33.99 -26.51
C LEU A 105 3.10 33.67 -26.54
N LYS A 106 2.72 32.40 -26.39
CA LYS A 106 1.31 31.97 -26.41
C LYS A 106 0.50 32.53 -25.25
N ALA A 107 1.06 32.54 -24.05
CA ALA A 107 0.41 33.14 -22.88
C ALA A 107 0.12 34.64 -23.10
N SER A 108 0.98 35.33 -23.84
CA SER A 108 0.80 36.74 -24.19
C SER A 108 -0.25 36.98 -25.30
N GLU A 109 -0.53 35.99 -26.15
CA GLU A 109 -1.52 36.10 -27.23
C GLU A 109 -2.96 35.86 -26.75
N GLU A 110 -3.16 35.03 -25.73
CA GLU A 110 -4.49 34.77 -25.14
C GLU A 110 -5.04 35.96 -24.31
N VAL A 111 -4.15 36.86 -23.86
CA VAL A 111 -4.48 38.04 -23.02
C VAL A 111 -4.57 39.29 -23.91
N PHE A 112 -5.67 39.45 -24.65
CA PHE A 112 -5.90 40.60 -25.55
C PHE A 112 -6.07 41.95 -24.79
N LYS A 113 -4.99 42.58 -24.32
CA LYS A 113 -4.97 44.01 -23.94
C LYS A 113 -3.67 44.70 -24.37
N GLU A 114 -3.80 45.89 -24.98
CA GLU A 114 -2.69 46.76 -25.43
C GLU A 114 -1.72 47.22 -24.31
N LYS A 115 -2.04 46.98 -23.03
CA LYS A 115 -1.21 47.35 -21.87
C LYS A 115 -0.03 46.40 -21.60
N ASP A 116 0.06 45.26 -22.30
CA ASP A 116 0.96 44.15 -21.94
C ASP A 116 2.20 44.00 -22.84
N LYS A 117 2.48 44.96 -23.74
CA LYS A 117 3.66 44.89 -24.63
C LYS A 117 4.99 45.02 -23.86
N LEU A 118 5.06 45.97 -22.93
CA LEU A 118 6.21 46.16 -22.04
C LEU A 118 6.40 44.95 -21.10
N GLU A 119 5.31 44.40 -20.56
CA GLU A 119 5.36 43.22 -19.68
C GLU A 119 5.86 41.98 -20.44
N ARG A 120 5.45 41.81 -21.71
CA ARG A 120 5.98 40.76 -22.59
C ARG A 120 7.48 40.93 -22.83
N GLU A 121 7.92 42.14 -23.15
CA GLU A 121 9.35 42.42 -23.38
C GLU A 121 10.19 42.13 -22.13
N GLU A 122 9.67 42.43 -20.93
CA GLU A 122 10.31 42.09 -19.66
C GLU A 122 10.38 40.57 -19.44
N MET A 123 9.29 39.81 -19.60
CA MET A 123 9.30 38.35 -19.44
C MET A 123 10.23 37.66 -20.43
N LEU A 124 10.26 38.09 -21.69
CA LEU A 124 11.18 37.53 -22.70
C LEU A 124 12.64 37.86 -22.37
N LYS A 125 12.89 39.06 -21.84
CA LYS A 125 14.22 39.42 -21.33
C LYS A 125 14.64 38.54 -20.16
N GLU A 126 13.72 38.20 -19.25
CA GLU A 126 14.02 37.32 -18.11
C GLU A 126 14.40 35.91 -18.54
N ILE A 127 13.70 35.36 -19.54
CA ILE A 127 14.05 34.08 -20.17
C ILE A 127 15.44 34.19 -20.77
N ASN A 128 15.70 35.19 -21.62
CA ASN A 128 17.00 35.36 -22.25
C ASN A 128 18.15 35.44 -21.22
N GLU A 129 17.97 36.23 -20.16
CA GLU A 129 18.95 36.33 -19.07
C GLU A 129 19.11 35.03 -18.26
N ALA A 130 18.07 34.20 -18.13
CA ALA A 130 18.15 32.92 -17.42
C ALA A 130 18.99 31.90 -18.18
N PHE A 131 18.84 31.87 -19.50
CA PHE A 131 19.59 30.99 -20.38
C PHE A 131 20.94 31.56 -20.84
N ASP A 132 21.25 32.82 -20.50
CA ASP A 132 22.54 33.44 -20.83
C ASP A 132 23.69 32.80 -20.04
N GLU A 133 24.50 32.01 -20.75
CA GLU A 133 25.66 31.33 -20.17
C GLU A 133 26.79 32.28 -19.74
N SER A 134 26.79 33.54 -20.18
CA SER A 134 27.73 34.54 -19.65
C SER A 134 27.39 34.93 -18.21
N ILE A 135 26.13 34.75 -17.80
CA ILE A 135 25.59 35.13 -16.49
C ILE A 135 25.42 33.90 -15.60
N ASN A 136 24.91 32.78 -16.13
CA ASN A 136 24.60 31.59 -15.36
C ASN A 136 25.32 30.35 -15.90
N TYR A 137 25.41 29.30 -15.09
CA TYR A 137 25.67 27.97 -15.61
C TYR A 137 24.40 27.41 -16.27
N PRO A 138 24.51 26.51 -17.27
CA PRO A 138 23.35 25.98 -18.01
C PRO A 138 22.23 25.40 -17.14
N ASP A 139 22.59 24.83 -15.98
CA ASP A 139 21.63 24.20 -15.06
C ASP A 139 20.72 25.20 -14.32
N TYR A 140 21.11 26.47 -14.23
CA TYR A 140 20.29 27.49 -13.57
C TYR A 140 18.90 27.59 -14.21
N ALA A 141 18.84 27.73 -15.54
CA ALA A 141 17.58 27.83 -16.27
C ALA A 141 16.76 26.54 -16.16
N ARG A 142 17.42 25.37 -16.26
CA ARG A 142 16.75 24.06 -16.06
C ARG A 142 16.07 24.02 -14.70
N LYS A 143 16.83 24.32 -13.63
CA LYS A 143 16.30 24.30 -12.27
C LYS A 143 15.17 25.30 -12.07
N LEU A 144 15.33 26.54 -12.52
CA LEU A 144 14.35 27.61 -12.31
C LEU A 144 12.97 27.21 -12.86
N TYR A 145 12.89 26.78 -14.12
CA TYR A 145 11.62 26.44 -14.76
C TYR A 145 11.05 25.10 -14.27
N LEU A 146 11.89 24.13 -13.86
CA LEU A 146 11.42 22.91 -13.21
C LEU A 146 10.77 23.20 -11.85
N ILE A 147 11.37 24.09 -11.05
CA ILE A 147 10.81 24.52 -9.77
C ILE A 147 9.50 25.27 -9.99
N GLU A 148 9.44 26.11 -11.01
CA GLU A 148 8.24 26.87 -11.35
C GLU A 148 7.10 25.97 -11.82
N ASN A 149 7.36 25.04 -12.74
CA ASN A 149 6.28 24.34 -13.43
C ASN A 149 5.92 23.00 -12.81
N CYS A 150 6.86 22.33 -12.13
CA CYS A 150 6.73 20.89 -11.87
C CYS A 150 6.65 20.51 -10.40
N ILE A 151 7.26 21.27 -9.49
CA ILE A 151 7.54 20.80 -8.13
C ILE A 151 6.70 21.54 -7.09
N TYR A 152 5.97 20.75 -6.28
CA TYR A 152 5.11 21.24 -5.21
C TYR A 152 5.36 20.46 -3.92
N GLY A 153 5.27 21.15 -2.78
CA GLY A 153 5.49 20.54 -1.47
C GLY A 153 4.62 21.12 -0.37
N ILE A 154 4.18 20.28 0.55
CA ILE A 154 3.36 20.65 1.70
C ILE A 154 3.95 20.03 2.95
N ASP A 155 4.00 20.80 4.03
CA ASP A 155 4.23 20.25 5.36
C ASP A 155 3.36 20.98 6.38
N ILE A 156 2.98 20.30 7.47
CA ILE A 156 2.21 20.94 8.54
C ILE A 156 3.10 21.85 9.42
N GLN A 157 4.42 21.66 9.38
CA GLN A 157 5.37 22.46 10.15
C GLN A 157 5.94 23.59 9.28
N PRO A 158 5.67 24.88 9.61
CA PRO A 158 6.21 26.01 8.86
C PRO A 158 7.74 26.00 8.75
N ILE A 159 8.44 25.59 9.80
CA ILE A 159 9.92 25.47 9.80
C ILE A 159 10.44 24.49 8.75
N ALA A 160 9.72 23.38 8.52
CA ALA A 160 10.10 22.37 7.54
C ALA A 160 9.98 22.92 6.11
N VAL A 161 8.88 23.64 5.84
CA VAL A 161 8.67 24.41 4.60
C VAL A 161 9.79 25.42 4.38
N GLN A 162 10.23 26.15 5.42
CA GLN A 162 11.34 27.10 5.30
C GLN A 162 12.67 26.43 4.98
N ILE A 163 12.98 25.29 5.61
CA ILE A 163 14.18 24.50 5.30
C ILE A 163 14.13 24.02 3.85
N SER A 164 12.97 23.57 3.38
CA SER A 164 12.76 23.19 1.98
C SER A 164 13.08 24.37 1.05
N LYS A 165 12.46 25.53 1.26
CA LYS A 165 12.73 26.74 0.45
C LYS A 165 14.20 27.12 0.43
N LEU A 166 14.87 27.10 1.58
CA LEU A 166 16.30 27.39 1.70
C LEU A 166 17.17 26.43 0.85
N ARG A 167 16.84 25.14 0.82
CA ARG A 167 17.58 24.17 -0.01
C ARG A 167 17.46 24.47 -1.50
N PHE A 168 16.26 24.82 -1.96
CA PHE A 168 16.04 25.21 -3.35
C PHE A 168 16.78 26.51 -3.69
N PHE A 169 16.79 27.49 -2.79
CA PHE A 169 17.59 28.71 -2.96
C PHE A 169 19.08 28.43 -3.07
N ILE A 170 19.65 27.61 -2.17
CA ILE A 170 21.06 27.24 -2.25
C ILE A 170 21.36 26.54 -3.58
N SER A 171 20.48 25.63 -4.02
CA SER A 171 20.65 24.92 -5.30
C SER A 171 20.67 25.86 -6.52
N LEU A 172 19.89 26.95 -6.50
CA LEU A 172 19.88 27.96 -7.56
C LEU A 172 21.08 28.92 -7.48
N VAL A 173 21.48 29.35 -6.29
CA VAL A 173 22.63 30.26 -6.11
C VAL A 173 23.93 29.62 -6.60
N LEU A 174 24.10 28.31 -6.38
CA LEU A 174 25.31 27.58 -6.81
C LEU A 174 25.53 27.61 -8.34
N ASP A 175 24.47 27.82 -9.13
CA ASP A 175 24.55 27.83 -10.60
C ASP A 175 24.63 29.25 -11.19
N GLN A 176 24.88 30.27 -10.37
CA GLN A 176 25.08 31.64 -10.82
C GLN A 176 26.56 32.00 -10.82
N LYS A 177 27.04 32.69 -11.87
CA LYS A 177 28.44 33.11 -11.96
C LYS A 177 28.65 34.42 -11.21
N VAL A 178 29.73 34.47 -10.43
CA VAL A 178 30.10 35.65 -9.65
C VAL A 178 30.90 36.61 -10.53
N ASP A 179 30.42 37.84 -10.67
CA ASP A 179 31.06 38.93 -11.38
C ASP A 179 31.28 40.12 -10.43
N LYS A 180 32.51 40.31 -9.96
CA LYS A 180 32.86 41.32 -8.95
C LYS A 180 32.68 42.77 -9.42
N GLU A 181 32.63 42.99 -10.73
CA GLU A 181 32.50 44.33 -11.31
C GLU A 181 31.04 44.79 -11.38
N LYS A 182 30.08 43.88 -11.19
CA LYS A 182 28.64 44.15 -11.22
C LYS A 182 28.06 44.31 -9.82
N GLU A 183 26.97 45.08 -9.73
CA GLU A 183 26.17 45.18 -8.51
C GLU A 183 25.69 43.80 -8.06
N ASN A 184 25.65 43.57 -6.75
CA ASN A 184 25.36 42.26 -6.14
C ASN A 184 26.23 41.11 -6.68
N TYR A 185 27.46 41.42 -7.10
CA TYR A 185 28.38 40.46 -7.72
C TYR A 185 27.82 39.74 -8.95
N GLY A 186 26.91 40.39 -9.69
CA GLY A 186 26.23 39.78 -10.84
C GLY A 186 25.19 38.70 -10.48
N ILE A 187 24.95 38.45 -9.19
CA ILE A 187 23.98 37.46 -8.72
C ILE A 187 22.57 38.01 -8.86
N ARG A 188 21.70 37.23 -9.50
CA ARG A 188 20.30 37.54 -9.75
C ARG A 188 19.46 37.37 -8.48
N PRO A 189 18.38 38.16 -8.32
CA PRO A 189 17.39 37.91 -7.29
C PRO A 189 16.79 36.51 -7.42
N LEU A 190 16.65 35.82 -6.30
CA LEU A 190 16.06 34.49 -6.24
C LEU A 190 14.54 34.54 -6.41
N PRO A 191 13.91 33.47 -6.95
CA PRO A 191 12.47 33.42 -7.13
C PRO A 191 11.73 33.39 -5.78
N ASN A 192 10.42 33.64 -5.80
CA ASN A 192 9.58 33.57 -4.62
C ASN A 192 8.88 32.20 -4.55
N LEU A 193 9.28 31.37 -3.57
CA LEU A 193 8.87 29.95 -3.47
C LEU A 193 7.60 29.72 -2.63
N GLU A 194 6.95 30.79 -2.15
CA GLU A 194 5.71 30.76 -1.37
C GLU A 194 4.57 30.05 -2.11
N THR A 195 4.57 30.11 -3.44
CA THR A 195 3.55 29.49 -4.30
C THR A 195 3.85 28.02 -4.62
N LYS A 196 4.98 27.47 -4.16
CA LYS A 196 5.42 26.08 -4.41
C LYS A 196 5.50 25.24 -3.14
N PHE A 197 5.89 25.86 -2.04
CA PHE A 197 5.99 25.22 -0.74
C PHE A 197 5.09 25.92 0.28
N VAL A 198 4.06 25.22 0.73
CA VAL A 198 2.99 25.76 1.58
C VAL A 198 2.93 25.01 2.90
N ALA A 199 2.76 25.76 4.00
CA ALA A 199 2.51 25.18 5.31
C ALA A 199 1.02 24.91 5.48
N ALA A 200 0.60 23.64 5.44
CA ALA A 200 -0.80 23.26 5.47
C ALA A 200 -1.04 21.85 6.00
N ASN A 201 -2.26 21.59 6.49
CA ASN A 201 -2.72 20.25 6.82
C ASN A 201 -3.25 19.53 5.57
N THR A 202 -2.41 18.69 4.97
CA THR A 202 -2.72 17.90 3.77
C THR A 202 -4.01 17.08 3.88
N LEU A 203 -4.32 16.53 5.06
CA LEU A 203 -5.42 15.58 5.22
C LEU A 203 -6.79 16.24 5.25
N ILE A 204 -6.87 17.53 5.57
CA ILE A 204 -8.14 18.23 5.74
C ILE A 204 -8.44 19.06 4.49
N GLY A 205 -9.55 18.80 3.82
CA GLY A 205 -10.01 19.60 2.67
C GLY A 205 -10.94 20.75 3.08
N LEU A 206 -11.31 21.57 2.10
CA LEU A 206 -12.40 22.54 2.21
C LEU A 206 -13.75 21.83 2.07
N GLU A 207 -14.76 22.25 2.85
CA GLU A 207 -16.13 21.76 2.74
C GLU A 207 -16.79 22.36 1.49
N LYS A 208 -17.07 21.51 0.50
CA LYS A 208 -17.73 21.89 -0.75
C LYS A 208 -19.24 21.58 -0.66
N PRO A 209 -20.13 22.40 -1.26
CA PRO A 209 -21.57 22.15 -1.23
C PRO A 209 -21.95 20.82 -1.91
N ILE A 210 -22.97 20.14 -1.37
CA ILE A 210 -23.43 18.79 -1.79
C ILE A 210 -23.90 18.75 -3.25
N HIS A 211 -24.47 19.87 -3.72
CA HIS A 211 -24.77 20.09 -5.12
C HIS A 211 -23.88 21.24 -5.60
N LEU A 212 -22.85 20.96 -6.39
CA LEU A 212 -22.16 22.03 -7.10
C LEU A 212 -23.14 22.61 -8.13
N PRO A 213 -23.51 23.91 -8.05
CA PRO A 213 -24.09 24.56 -9.21
C PRO A 213 -23.08 24.52 -10.38
N LEU A 214 -23.57 24.75 -11.61
CA LEU A 214 -22.69 25.04 -12.75
C LEU A 214 -21.64 26.06 -12.28
N ARG A 215 -20.37 25.72 -12.46
CA ARG A 215 -19.24 26.47 -11.91
C ARG A 215 -19.34 27.92 -12.40
N ASN A 216 -19.38 28.87 -11.47
CA ASN A 216 -19.61 30.27 -11.78
C ASN A 216 -18.43 30.82 -12.60
N LEU A 217 -18.73 31.24 -13.83
CA LEU A 217 -17.73 31.73 -14.79
C LEU A 217 -16.93 32.92 -14.24
N GLU A 218 -17.50 33.72 -13.34
CA GLU A 218 -16.77 34.81 -12.69
C GLU A 218 -15.76 34.31 -11.66
N ILE A 219 -16.08 33.24 -10.92
CA ILE A 219 -15.15 32.58 -10.00
C ILE A 219 -13.99 31.98 -10.79
N GLU A 220 -14.29 31.24 -11.88
CA GLU A 220 -13.25 30.67 -12.75
C GLU A 220 -12.32 31.75 -13.34
N ARG A 221 -12.90 32.87 -13.78
CA ARG A 221 -12.12 34.01 -14.29
C ARG A 221 -11.18 34.58 -13.23
N LYS A 222 -11.66 34.74 -11.99
CA LYS A 222 -10.85 35.25 -10.87
C LYS A 222 -9.82 34.24 -10.38
N GLU A 223 -10.12 32.95 -10.42
CA GLU A 223 -9.16 31.88 -10.16
C GLU A 223 -8.01 31.89 -11.17
N LYS A 224 -8.32 32.09 -12.47
CA LYS A 224 -7.29 32.27 -13.52
C LYS A 224 -6.45 33.52 -13.26
N GLU A 225 -7.09 34.65 -12.92
CA GLU A 225 -6.39 35.89 -12.57
C GLU A 225 -5.47 35.71 -11.35
N LEU A 226 -5.93 35.00 -10.32
CA LEU A 226 -5.14 34.67 -9.13
C LEU A 226 -3.93 33.80 -9.48
N LYS A 227 -4.11 32.81 -10.37
CA LYS A 227 -3.03 31.95 -10.88
C LYS A 227 -1.98 32.77 -11.62
N ASP A 228 -2.39 33.69 -12.48
CA ASP A 228 -1.49 34.55 -13.25
C ASP A 228 -0.71 35.51 -12.34
N ILE A 229 -1.37 36.07 -11.31
CA ILE A 229 -0.70 36.93 -10.30
C ILE A 229 0.35 36.15 -9.52
N ARG A 230 0.05 34.90 -9.13
CA ARG A 230 0.99 34.05 -8.39
C ARG A 230 2.17 33.59 -9.24
N HIS A 231 1.93 33.36 -10.54
CA HIS A 231 3.00 33.13 -11.51
C HIS A 231 3.92 34.37 -11.60
N ARG A 232 3.35 35.57 -11.74
CA ARG A 232 4.13 36.82 -11.74
C ARG A 232 4.88 37.05 -10.43
N TYR A 233 4.27 36.68 -9.30
CA TYR A 233 4.93 36.81 -8.00
C TYR A 233 6.18 35.94 -7.92
N PHE A 234 6.22 34.78 -8.57
CA PHE A 234 7.38 33.90 -8.57
C PHE A 234 8.66 34.59 -9.07
N THR A 235 8.59 35.35 -10.16
CA THR A 235 9.76 36.04 -10.74
C THR A 235 9.96 37.48 -10.24
N ALA A 236 9.01 38.04 -9.48
CA ALA A 236 9.07 39.42 -8.99
C ALA A 236 10.35 39.74 -8.20
N LYS A 237 11.01 40.84 -8.58
CA LYS A 237 12.35 41.21 -8.06
C LYS A 237 12.28 42.30 -7.00
N THR A 238 11.46 43.33 -7.22
CA THR A 238 11.43 44.51 -6.36
C THR A 238 10.44 44.36 -5.22
N ARG A 239 10.75 44.98 -4.06
CA ARG A 239 9.82 44.99 -2.92
C ARG A 239 8.48 45.66 -3.28
N ALA A 240 8.50 46.73 -4.07
CA ALA A 240 7.31 47.45 -4.49
C ALA A 240 6.39 46.58 -5.36
N GLU A 241 6.95 45.86 -6.32
CA GLU A 241 6.22 44.91 -7.16
C GLU A 241 5.63 43.76 -6.35
N LYS A 242 6.43 43.16 -5.45
CA LYS A 242 5.96 42.10 -4.55
C LYS A 242 4.76 42.57 -3.73
N LEU A 243 4.85 43.73 -3.09
CA LEU A 243 3.75 44.28 -2.28
C LEU A 243 2.49 44.51 -3.12
N LYS A 244 2.63 45.04 -4.34
CA LYS A 244 1.50 45.27 -5.25
C LYS A 244 0.82 43.97 -5.66
N LEU A 245 1.58 42.91 -5.95
CA LEU A 245 1.02 41.60 -6.30
C LEU A 245 0.36 40.93 -5.08
N GLN A 246 0.94 41.08 -3.89
CA GLN A 246 0.35 40.58 -2.64
C GLN A 246 -0.98 41.26 -2.30
N GLU A 247 -1.06 42.58 -2.49
CA GLU A 247 -2.31 43.35 -2.30
C GLU A 247 -3.38 42.87 -3.27
N LYS A 248 -3.05 42.73 -4.56
CA LYS A 248 -3.98 42.19 -5.57
C LYS A 248 -4.44 40.77 -5.28
N ASP A 249 -3.54 39.87 -4.86
CA ASP A 249 -3.89 38.50 -4.46
C ASP A 249 -4.91 38.52 -3.30
N ARG A 250 -4.68 39.35 -2.27
CA ARG A 250 -5.61 39.52 -1.14
C ARG A 250 -6.96 40.08 -1.58
N GLU A 251 -6.99 41.07 -2.47
CA GLU A 251 -8.22 41.65 -3.01
C GLU A 251 -9.04 40.61 -3.76
N ILE A 252 -8.41 39.89 -4.69
CA ILE A 252 -9.08 38.86 -5.47
C ILE A 252 -9.61 37.73 -4.57
N ARG A 253 -8.85 37.29 -3.56
CA ARG A 253 -9.34 36.27 -2.62
C ARG A 253 -10.56 36.74 -1.81
N LYS A 254 -10.62 38.02 -1.42
CA LYS A 254 -11.81 38.59 -0.76
C LYS A 254 -13.02 38.64 -1.68
N GLU A 255 -12.81 39.05 -2.94
CA GLU A 255 -13.87 39.07 -3.95
C GLU A 255 -14.38 37.65 -4.25
N ILE A 256 -13.48 36.68 -4.40
CA ILE A 256 -13.85 35.28 -4.59
C ILE A 256 -14.62 34.75 -3.37
N ALA A 257 -14.18 35.04 -2.15
CA ALA A 257 -14.91 34.63 -0.94
C ALA A 257 -16.34 35.18 -0.91
N GLN A 258 -16.56 36.44 -1.32
CA GLN A 258 -17.89 37.01 -1.43
C GLN A 258 -18.75 36.29 -2.50
N LEU A 259 -18.15 35.96 -3.65
CA LEU A 259 -18.84 35.20 -4.70
C LEU A 259 -19.17 33.78 -4.25
N LEU A 260 -18.29 33.12 -3.50
CA LEU A 260 -18.52 31.78 -2.95
C LEU A 260 -19.70 31.78 -1.96
N ILE A 261 -19.80 32.79 -1.09
CA ILE A 261 -20.95 32.96 -0.18
C ILE A 261 -22.25 33.10 -0.98
N ASN A 262 -22.23 33.87 -2.08
CA ASN A 262 -23.38 34.03 -2.96
C ASN A 262 -23.75 32.71 -3.67
N ASP A 263 -22.77 31.85 -3.95
CA ASP A 263 -22.94 30.53 -4.55
C ASP A 263 -23.23 29.42 -3.52
N ASN A 264 -23.74 29.76 -2.33
CA ASN A 264 -24.11 28.85 -1.24
C ASN A 264 -22.95 28.03 -0.66
N TRP A 265 -21.70 28.47 -0.80
CA TRP A 265 -20.63 27.92 0.03
C TRP A 265 -20.81 28.39 1.48
N GLY A 266 -20.45 27.53 2.43
CA GLY A 266 -20.48 27.88 3.84
C GLY A 266 -19.58 29.09 4.14
N GLU A 267 -20.07 30.04 4.93
CA GLU A 267 -19.35 31.27 5.29
C GLU A 267 -17.98 30.97 5.91
N GLN A 268 -17.88 29.88 6.69
CA GLN A 268 -16.61 29.42 7.25
C GLN A 268 -15.59 29.04 6.17
N THR A 269 -16.01 28.33 5.12
CA THR A 269 -15.14 27.92 4.01
C THR A 269 -14.66 29.12 3.20
N ALA A 270 -15.57 30.05 2.89
CA ALA A 270 -15.22 31.29 2.19
C ALA A 270 -14.23 32.15 3.00
N ASN A 271 -14.44 32.26 4.31
CA ASN A 271 -13.54 32.98 5.21
C ASN A 271 -12.16 32.31 5.32
N LYS A 272 -12.06 30.98 5.27
CA LYS A 272 -10.77 30.27 5.20
C LYS A 272 -9.97 30.63 3.94
N ILE A 273 -10.64 30.77 2.79
CA ILE A 273 -9.99 31.19 1.54
C ILE A 273 -9.55 32.67 1.61
N ALA A 274 -10.41 33.55 2.12
CA ALA A 274 -10.09 34.98 2.26
C ALA A 274 -8.95 35.26 3.25
N SER A 275 -8.88 34.49 4.35
CA SER A 275 -7.86 34.66 5.39
C SER A 275 -6.53 33.97 5.09
N PHE A 276 -6.50 33.04 4.13
CA PHE A 276 -5.29 32.29 3.79
C PHE A 276 -4.21 33.16 3.14
N ASP A 277 -3.26 33.64 3.93
CA ASP A 277 -2.13 34.43 3.42
C ASP A 277 -0.92 33.54 3.11
N LEU A 278 -0.65 33.33 1.81
CA LEU A 278 0.53 32.61 1.32
C LEU A 278 1.87 33.29 1.68
N PHE A 279 1.82 34.59 1.94
CA PHE A 279 3.01 35.42 2.17
C PHE A 279 3.37 35.50 3.65
N ASP A 280 2.48 35.09 4.56
CA ASP A 280 2.82 34.89 5.96
C ASP A 280 3.43 33.50 6.14
N GLN A 281 4.69 33.49 6.56
CA GLN A 281 5.51 32.29 6.66
C GLN A 281 5.42 31.59 8.02
N ASN A 282 4.71 32.19 8.98
CA ASN A 282 4.59 31.68 10.35
C ASN A 282 3.40 30.73 10.57
N PRO A 283 2.19 30.99 10.04
CA PRO A 283 1.05 30.12 10.26
C PRO A 283 1.07 28.91 9.31
N SER A 284 0.51 27.80 9.77
CA SER A 284 0.10 26.68 8.91
C SER A 284 -1.40 26.75 8.69
N ALA A 285 -1.85 26.60 7.45
CA ALA A 285 -3.26 26.42 7.16
C ALA A 285 -3.77 25.10 7.75
N ASP A 286 -5.01 25.09 8.28
CA ASP A 286 -5.65 23.88 8.81
C ASP A 286 -6.33 23.03 7.72
N TRP A 287 -6.19 23.42 6.45
CA TRP A 287 -6.76 22.77 5.28
C TRP A 287 -5.78 22.77 4.10
N PHE A 288 -6.02 21.91 3.12
CA PHE A 288 -5.29 21.83 1.86
C PHE A 288 -6.25 21.57 0.69
N ASP A 289 -6.16 22.41 -0.35
CA ASP A 289 -6.79 22.19 -1.65
C ASP A 289 -5.79 22.56 -2.78
N PRO A 290 -5.47 21.64 -3.71
CA PRO A 290 -4.49 21.86 -4.78
C PRO A 290 -4.82 23.03 -5.71
N GLU A 291 -6.11 23.29 -5.94
CA GLU A 291 -6.56 24.33 -6.85
C GLU A 291 -6.33 25.70 -6.22
N TRP A 292 -6.77 25.86 -4.97
CA TRP A 292 -6.62 27.12 -4.23
C TRP A 292 -5.19 27.45 -3.83
N MET A 293 -4.34 26.45 -3.61
CA MET A 293 -2.96 26.68 -3.17
C MET A 293 -1.98 26.71 -4.35
N PHE A 294 -2.14 25.83 -5.34
CA PHE A 294 -1.17 25.64 -6.42
C PHE A 294 -1.73 25.92 -7.82
N GLY A 295 -3.03 26.15 -7.97
CA GLY A 295 -3.66 26.32 -9.29
C GLY A 295 -3.67 25.03 -10.12
N VAL A 296 -3.68 23.88 -9.44
CA VAL A 296 -3.70 22.53 -10.03
C VAL A 296 -5.09 21.93 -9.81
N ASN A 297 -5.81 21.61 -10.89
CA ASN A 297 -7.20 21.14 -10.85
C ASN A 297 -7.41 19.73 -11.45
N ASP A 298 -6.41 19.23 -12.17
CA ASP A 298 -6.38 17.94 -12.87
C ASP A 298 -5.65 16.84 -12.09
N GLY A 299 -5.16 17.16 -10.90
CA GLY A 299 -4.36 16.27 -10.04
C GLY A 299 -2.87 16.30 -10.37
N PHE A 300 -2.10 15.50 -9.64
CA PHE A 300 -0.65 15.38 -9.78
C PHE A 300 -0.28 14.10 -10.50
N ASP A 301 0.71 14.17 -11.38
CA ASP A 301 1.24 13.02 -12.11
C ASP A 301 2.07 12.11 -11.22
N VAL A 302 2.75 12.69 -10.22
CA VAL A 302 3.49 11.96 -9.20
C VAL A 302 3.15 12.49 -7.82
N VAL A 303 2.79 11.60 -6.89
CA VAL A 303 2.71 11.89 -5.45
C VAL A 303 3.76 11.06 -4.74
N ILE A 304 4.76 11.69 -4.15
CA ILE A 304 5.93 11.01 -3.59
C ILE A 304 6.22 11.53 -2.19
N GLY A 305 6.65 10.67 -1.25
CA GLY A 305 6.96 11.17 0.09
C GLY A 305 7.17 10.12 1.16
N ASN A 306 7.42 10.61 2.37
CA ASN A 306 7.51 9.83 3.60
C ASN A 306 6.43 10.31 4.58
N PRO A 307 5.20 9.75 4.53
CA PRO A 307 4.13 10.13 5.44
C PRO A 307 4.51 9.92 6.92
N PRO A 308 3.93 10.70 7.86
CA PRO A 308 4.25 10.60 9.27
C PRO A 308 3.81 9.27 9.92
N TYR A 309 4.72 8.64 10.68
CA TYR A 309 4.45 7.40 11.40
C TYR A 309 3.96 7.70 12.83
N VAL A 310 2.65 7.88 12.97
CA VAL A 310 2.00 8.10 14.27
C VAL A 310 0.95 7.01 14.49
N ASP A 311 1.06 6.29 15.60
CA ASP A 311 0.13 5.22 15.93
C ASP A 311 -1.22 5.73 16.47
N SER A 312 -2.20 4.83 16.44
CA SER A 312 -3.55 5.07 16.94
C SER A 312 -3.61 5.58 18.39
N GLU A 313 -2.74 5.09 19.26
CA GLU A 313 -2.74 5.43 20.69
C GLU A 313 -2.24 6.86 20.92
N THR A 314 -1.14 7.22 20.26
CA THR A 314 -0.56 8.55 20.28
C THR A 314 -1.54 9.59 19.76
N MET A 315 -2.23 9.30 18.64
CA MET A 315 -3.27 10.18 18.12
C MET A 315 -4.45 10.33 19.09
N SER A 316 -4.88 9.24 19.74
CA SER A 316 -6.00 9.29 20.69
C SER A 316 -5.69 10.10 21.95
N ARG A 317 -4.43 10.07 22.41
CA ARG A 317 -3.98 10.85 23.58
C ARG A 317 -3.78 12.33 23.26
N ASN A 318 -3.15 12.63 22.12
CA ASN A 318 -2.68 13.98 21.83
C ASN A 318 -3.61 14.78 20.92
N ASN A 319 -4.43 14.12 20.09
CA ASN A 319 -5.25 14.80 19.08
C ASN A 319 -6.52 14.02 18.69
N ASN A 320 -7.38 13.75 19.69
CA ASN A 320 -8.57 12.92 19.51
C ASN A 320 -9.60 13.53 18.55
N GLU A 321 -9.74 14.87 18.53
CA GLU A 321 -10.65 15.56 17.61
C GLU A 321 -10.23 15.38 16.15
N PHE A 322 -8.95 15.57 15.85
CA PHE A 322 -8.39 15.30 14.53
C PHE A 322 -8.61 13.86 14.08
N ARG A 323 -8.43 12.89 15.00
CA ARG A 323 -8.70 11.47 14.73
C ARG A 323 -10.17 11.22 14.36
N LYS A 324 -11.11 11.82 15.08
CA LYS A 324 -12.55 11.71 14.77
C LYS A 324 -12.85 12.28 13.39
N ARG A 325 -12.36 13.49 13.10
CA ARG A 325 -12.52 14.13 11.79
C ARG A 325 -11.95 13.29 10.65
N CYS A 326 -10.77 12.69 10.81
CA CYS A 326 -10.22 11.78 9.81
C CYS A 326 -11.09 10.52 9.61
N THR A 327 -11.72 10.01 10.67
CA THR A 327 -12.60 8.84 10.59
C THR A 327 -13.89 9.15 9.82
N GLU A 328 -14.33 10.40 9.81
CA GLU A 328 -15.49 10.86 9.03
C GLU A 328 -15.13 11.09 7.55
N ILE A 329 -13.90 11.53 7.26
CA ILE A 329 -13.43 11.86 5.91
C ILE A 329 -12.97 10.61 5.14
N PHE A 330 -12.25 9.70 5.79
CA PHE A 330 -11.51 8.63 5.12
C PHE A 330 -12.13 7.26 5.35
N GLN A 331 -12.33 6.50 4.27
CA GLN A 331 -12.92 5.16 4.34
C GLN A 331 -11.97 4.14 4.98
N SER A 332 -10.66 4.33 4.82
CA SER A 332 -9.63 3.46 5.36
C SER A 332 -9.39 3.63 6.87
N ALA A 333 -9.93 4.68 7.48
CA ALA A 333 -9.76 5.00 8.89
C ALA A 333 -10.63 4.12 9.82
N LYS A 334 -10.46 2.79 9.77
CA LYS A 334 -11.24 1.82 10.57
C LYS A 334 -10.44 1.22 11.73
N GLY A 335 -11.08 1.11 12.89
CA GLY A 335 -10.48 0.50 14.09
C GLY A 335 -9.27 1.29 14.62
N ASN A 336 -8.22 0.58 15.02
CA ASN A 336 -6.98 1.18 15.56
C ASN A 336 -6.00 1.53 14.43
N TRP A 337 -6.40 2.46 13.54
CA TRP A 337 -5.59 2.89 12.41
C TRP A 337 -4.47 3.88 12.77
N ASP A 338 -3.37 3.80 12.04
CA ASP A 338 -2.18 4.67 12.12
C ASP A 338 -2.22 5.76 11.03
N LEU A 339 -1.58 6.91 11.26
CA LEU A 339 -1.71 8.11 10.44
C LEU A 339 -1.33 7.93 8.96
N PHE A 340 -0.34 7.09 8.66
CA PHE A 340 0.09 6.85 7.28
C PHE A 340 -1.04 6.27 6.39
N VAL A 341 -2.02 5.58 6.99
CA VAL A 341 -3.14 4.95 6.27
C VAL A 341 -3.98 5.97 5.52
N VAL A 342 -4.37 7.05 6.21
CA VAL A 342 -5.17 8.13 5.61
C VAL A 342 -4.34 9.00 4.66
N PHE A 343 -3.02 9.07 4.85
CA PHE A 343 -2.11 9.71 3.88
C PHE A 343 -2.03 8.95 2.56
N ILE A 344 -2.08 7.61 2.57
CA ILE A 344 -2.16 6.81 1.35
C ILE A 344 -3.48 7.11 0.62
N GLU A 345 -4.62 7.09 1.33
CA GLU A 345 -5.92 7.40 0.73
C GLU A 345 -5.96 8.82 0.16
N LYS A 346 -5.47 9.82 0.91
CA LYS A 346 -5.35 11.19 0.44
C LYS A 346 -4.43 11.29 -0.77
N GLY A 347 -3.30 10.59 -0.78
CA GLY A 347 -2.38 10.53 -1.92
C GLY A 347 -3.07 10.07 -3.19
N PHE A 348 -3.87 8.99 -3.12
CA PHE A 348 -4.68 8.54 -4.26
C PHE A 348 -5.71 9.58 -4.74
N SER A 349 -6.31 10.35 -3.83
CA SER A 349 -7.26 11.42 -4.22
C SER A 349 -6.59 12.61 -4.91
N LEU A 350 -5.28 12.76 -4.75
CA LEU A 350 -4.50 13.86 -5.32
C LEU A 350 -3.90 13.50 -6.70
N LEU A 351 -3.89 12.22 -7.07
CA LEU A 351 -3.33 11.78 -8.34
C LEU A 351 -4.24 12.12 -9.53
N SER A 352 -3.62 12.51 -10.63
CA SER A 352 -4.25 12.52 -11.95
C SER A 352 -4.55 11.08 -12.41
N ARG A 353 -5.32 10.93 -13.49
CA ARG A 353 -5.57 9.61 -14.09
C ARG A 353 -4.28 9.06 -14.67
N GLY A 354 -3.86 7.87 -14.23
CA GLY A 354 -2.58 7.29 -14.63
C GLY A 354 -1.37 7.85 -13.89
N GLY A 355 -1.55 8.78 -12.94
CA GLY A 355 -0.49 9.26 -12.07
C GLY A 355 0.04 8.18 -11.12
N THR A 356 1.27 8.34 -10.65
CA THR A 356 2.00 7.37 -9.82
C THR A 356 2.16 7.89 -8.39
N ILE A 357 1.92 7.03 -7.41
CA ILE A 357 2.23 7.29 -6.01
C ILE A 357 3.38 6.40 -5.53
N ALA A 358 4.35 7.00 -4.86
CA ALA A 358 5.47 6.31 -4.26
C ALA A 358 5.67 6.77 -2.82
N TYR A 359 5.38 5.90 -1.84
CA TYR A 359 5.60 6.21 -0.42
C TYR A 359 6.49 5.18 0.27
N ILE A 360 7.21 5.67 1.27
CA ILE A 360 7.82 4.85 2.32
C ILE A 360 6.93 4.85 3.56
N VAL A 361 6.44 3.68 3.97
CA VAL A 361 5.48 3.50 5.08
C VAL A 361 5.84 2.29 5.94
N PRO A 362 5.26 2.12 7.15
CA PRO A 362 5.50 0.93 7.96
C PRO A 362 5.00 -0.37 7.28
N ASN A 363 5.70 -1.48 7.50
CA ASN A 363 5.34 -2.82 7.03
C ASN A 363 3.99 -3.33 7.53
N LYS A 364 3.39 -2.66 8.51
CA LYS A 364 2.00 -2.88 8.91
C LYS A 364 1.04 -2.75 7.70
N LEU A 365 1.40 -2.01 6.65
CA LEU A 365 0.63 -1.97 5.40
C LEU A 365 0.40 -3.36 4.79
N ILE A 366 1.37 -4.27 4.77
CA ILE A 366 1.28 -5.55 4.03
C ILE A 366 0.51 -6.66 4.78
N ALA A 367 0.32 -6.52 6.10
CA ALA A 367 -0.17 -7.61 6.95
C ALA A 367 -1.14 -7.21 8.08
N ALA A 368 -1.12 -5.98 8.58
CA ALA A 368 -1.92 -5.65 9.77
C ALA A 368 -3.43 -5.67 9.46
N LYS A 369 -4.25 -6.02 10.46
CA LYS A 369 -5.70 -6.11 10.29
C LYS A 369 -6.36 -4.75 10.03
N TYR A 370 -5.92 -3.69 10.68
CA TYR A 370 -6.51 -2.35 10.51
C TYR A 370 -6.20 -1.74 9.13
N THR A 371 -5.21 -2.27 8.40
CA THR A 371 -4.84 -1.83 7.05
C THR A 371 -5.56 -2.61 5.93
N GLU A 372 -6.51 -3.50 6.26
CA GLU A 372 -7.27 -4.25 5.25
C GLU A 372 -8.03 -3.35 4.27
N GLU A 373 -8.67 -2.30 4.75
CA GLU A 373 -9.48 -1.41 3.90
C GLU A 373 -8.62 -0.66 2.89
N ILE A 374 -7.48 -0.10 3.33
CA ILE A 374 -6.56 0.57 2.40
C ILE A 374 -5.95 -0.40 1.40
N ARG A 375 -5.66 -1.65 1.80
CA ARG A 375 -5.19 -2.68 0.87
C ARG A 375 -6.25 -3.03 -0.17
N LYS A 376 -7.54 -3.12 0.20
CA LYS A 376 -8.64 -3.31 -0.76
C LYS A 376 -8.73 -2.16 -1.78
N MET A 377 -8.53 -0.92 -1.33
CA MET A 377 -8.46 0.24 -2.23
C MET A 377 -7.27 0.13 -3.19
N ILE A 378 -6.09 -0.24 -2.68
CA ILE A 378 -4.88 -0.46 -3.49
C ILE A 378 -5.09 -1.58 -4.54
N LEU A 379 -5.79 -2.67 -4.22
CA LEU A 379 -6.08 -3.77 -5.16
C LEU A 379 -6.91 -3.35 -6.38
N SER A 380 -7.57 -2.18 -6.33
CA SER A 380 -8.27 -1.62 -7.50
C SER A 380 -7.31 -0.92 -8.49
N LYS A 381 -6.03 -0.81 -8.15
CA LYS A 381 -5.00 -0.04 -8.86
C LYS A 381 -3.91 -0.94 -9.45
N LYS A 382 -3.09 -0.39 -10.36
CA LYS A 382 -1.90 -1.02 -10.95
C LYS A 382 -0.77 -0.92 -9.93
N ILE A 383 -0.37 -2.04 -9.35
CA ILE A 383 0.73 -2.11 -8.37
C ILE A 383 1.97 -2.54 -9.14
N ILE A 384 3.04 -1.76 -9.05
CA ILE A 384 4.27 -2.01 -9.80
C ILE A 384 5.25 -2.78 -8.91
N GLU A 385 5.59 -2.21 -7.76
CA GLU A 385 6.53 -2.83 -6.82
C GLU A 385 6.14 -2.57 -5.36
N ILE A 386 6.41 -3.55 -4.51
CA ILE A 386 6.49 -3.40 -3.05
C ILE A 386 7.84 -3.93 -2.59
N ARG A 387 8.60 -3.09 -1.91
CA ARG A 387 9.96 -3.36 -1.43
C ARG A 387 10.03 -3.30 0.09
N ASP A 388 10.44 -4.40 0.71
CA ASP A 388 10.53 -4.56 2.16
C ASP A 388 11.94 -4.25 2.68
N TYR A 389 12.03 -3.21 3.51
CA TYR A 389 13.24 -2.77 4.22
C TYR A 389 13.18 -3.11 5.72
N SER A 390 12.23 -3.93 6.17
CA SER A 390 12.04 -4.25 7.60
C SER A 390 13.31 -4.82 8.27
N ASN A 391 14.18 -5.49 7.51
CA ASN A 391 15.41 -6.06 8.03
C ASN A 391 16.63 -5.13 7.89
N VAL A 392 16.43 -3.90 7.42
CA VAL A 392 17.47 -2.91 7.15
C VAL A 392 17.28 -1.74 8.12
N ARG A 393 18.37 -1.29 8.74
CA ARG A 393 18.35 -0.09 9.58
C ARG A 393 18.33 1.17 8.70
N VAL A 394 17.17 1.47 8.13
CA VAL A 394 16.96 2.62 7.25
C VAL A 394 17.10 3.95 8.01
N PHE A 395 16.46 4.05 9.17
CA PHE A 395 16.52 5.25 10.00
C PHE A 395 17.46 5.01 11.17
N LYS A 396 18.52 5.82 11.28
CA LYS A 396 19.57 5.64 12.30
C LYS A 396 19.04 5.76 13.73
N GLU A 397 18.00 6.57 13.94
CA GLU A 397 17.53 6.99 15.25
C GLU A 397 16.32 6.21 15.78
N GLN A 398 15.71 5.30 14.98
CA GLN A 398 14.53 4.54 15.40
C GLN A 398 14.45 3.14 14.80
N ASP A 399 13.94 2.22 15.61
CA ASP A 399 13.58 0.86 15.21
C ASP A 399 12.21 0.85 14.54
N VAL A 400 12.17 1.29 13.29
CA VAL A 400 10.99 1.19 12.41
C VAL A 400 11.24 0.18 11.30
N TYR A 401 10.16 -0.42 10.80
CA TYR A 401 10.18 -1.46 9.79
C TYR A 401 9.54 -0.94 8.49
N PRO A 402 10.28 -0.21 7.64
CA PRO A 402 9.69 0.45 6.48
C PRO A 402 9.53 -0.49 5.30
N ILE A 403 8.57 -0.16 4.44
CA ILE A 403 8.42 -0.67 3.08
C ILE A 403 8.25 0.51 2.14
N VAL A 404 8.70 0.36 0.91
CA VAL A 404 8.44 1.30 -0.18
C VAL A 404 7.47 0.64 -1.15
N PHE A 405 6.44 1.35 -1.60
CA PHE A 405 5.59 0.87 -2.69
C PHE A 405 5.55 1.90 -3.82
N ILE A 406 5.33 1.41 -5.04
CA ILE A 406 5.06 2.23 -6.22
C ILE A 406 3.78 1.71 -6.87
N ILE A 407 2.77 2.56 -6.94
CA ILE A 407 1.43 2.21 -7.43
C ILE A 407 0.97 3.28 -8.39
N GLN A 408 0.39 2.89 -9.51
CA GLN A 408 -0.20 3.79 -10.49
C GLN A 408 -1.72 3.81 -10.38
N ASN A 409 -2.31 4.99 -10.49
CA ASN A 409 -3.76 5.24 -10.51
C ASN A 409 -4.39 4.79 -11.84
N ASN A 410 -4.31 3.49 -12.10
CA ASN A 410 -4.76 2.81 -13.31
C ASN A 410 -5.38 1.46 -12.92
N ILE A 411 -6.33 0.95 -13.70
CA ILE A 411 -7.05 -0.29 -13.41
C ILE A 411 -6.34 -1.51 -14.01
N ASN A 412 -5.40 -1.30 -14.94
CA ASN A 412 -4.67 -2.38 -15.59
C ASN A 412 -3.82 -3.18 -14.57
N LYS A 413 -4.12 -4.46 -14.39
CA LYS A 413 -3.43 -5.33 -13.43
C LYS A 413 -2.25 -6.01 -14.11
N ILE A 414 -1.07 -5.88 -13.50
CA ILE A 414 0.18 -6.49 -13.98
C ILE A 414 0.75 -7.41 -12.90
N ASN A 415 1.76 -8.19 -13.26
CA ASN A 415 2.55 -8.91 -12.27
C ASN A 415 3.22 -7.91 -11.33
N VAL A 416 3.33 -8.25 -10.06
CA VAL A 416 3.80 -7.34 -9.02
C VAL A 416 5.18 -7.75 -8.56
N MET A 417 6.11 -6.80 -8.56
CA MET A 417 7.46 -7.00 -8.05
C MET A 417 7.46 -6.93 -6.53
N MET A 418 8.01 -7.96 -5.88
CA MET A 418 8.09 -8.10 -4.43
C MET A 418 9.55 -8.30 -4.05
N SER A 419 10.17 -7.24 -3.53
CA SER A 419 11.61 -7.21 -3.25
C SER A 419 11.87 -7.16 -1.74
N LYS A 420 12.78 -7.98 -1.21
CA LYS A 420 13.26 -7.86 0.17
C LYS A 420 14.71 -7.43 0.19
N MET A 421 15.04 -6.44 1.00
CA MET A 421 16.36 -5.81 1.00
C MET A 421 17.29 -6.42 2.05
N SER A 422 18.58 -6.57 1.73
CA SER A 422 19.66 -6.89 2.69
C SER A 422 20.33 -5.64 3.23
N SER A 423 20.40 -4.58 2.41
CA SER A 423 20.92 -3.27 2.76
C SER A 423 20.06 -2.18 2.12
N ILE A 424 20.44 -0.91 2.21
CA ILE A 424 19.67 0.18 1.58
C ILE A 424 19.64 0.03 0.04
N THR A 425 20.70 -0.52 -0.54
CA THR A 425 20.90 -0.62 -2.00
C THR A 425 20.81 -2.06 -2.53
N GLU A 426 21.08 -3.06 -1.69
CA GLU A 426 21.15 -4.45 -2.13
C GLU A 426 19.84 -5.21 -1.92
N VAL A 427 19.39 -5.86 -2.99
CA VAL A 427 18.22 -6.73 -2.98
C VAL A 427 18.64 -8.14 -2.56
N LYS A 428 18.02 -8.66 -1.50
CA LYS A 428 18.23 -10.03 -1.01
C LYS A 428 17.31 -11.04 -1.71
N ILE A 429 16.06 -10.66 -1.90
CA ILE A 429 15.02 -11.48 -2.52
C ILE A 429 14.33 -10.62 -3.55
N HIS A 430 14.11 -11.17 -4.73
CA HIS A 430 13.38 -10.50 -5.80
C HIS A 430 12.41 -11.49 -6.44
N ASN A 431 11.13 -11.18 -6.35
CA ASN A 431 10.06 -12.05 -6.78
C ASN A 431 9.12 -11.30 -7.72
N GLU A 432 8.74 -11.94 -8.83
CA GLU A 432 7.64 -11.49 -9.67
C GLU A 432 6.40 -12.33 -9.37
N VAL A 433 5.35 -11.71 -8.82
CA VAL A 433 4.12 -12.42 -8.45
C VAL A 433 3.09 -12.27 -9.56
N PRO A 434 2.54 -13.37 -10.10
CA PRO A 434 1.52 -13.31 -11.13
C PRO A 434 0.29 -12.51 -10.71
N TYR A 435 -0.20 -11.61 -11.57
CA TYR A 435 -1.32 -10.71 -11.25
C TYR A 435 -2.59 -11.48 -10.82
N ARG A 436 -2.86 -12.65 -11.43
CA ARG A 436 -4.03 -13.47 -11.10
C ARG A 436 -3.99 -13.94 -9.64
N LEU A 437 -2.81 -14.20 -9.12
CA LEU A 437 -2.62 -14.64 -7.73
C LEU A 437 -2.60 -13.45 -6.78
N PHE A 438 -1.83 -12.41 -7.12
CA PHE A 438 -1.64 -11.25 -6.25
C PHE A 438 -2.96 -10.57 -5.90
N TYR A 439 -3.81 -10.33 -6.89
CA TYR A 439 -5.04 -9.55 -6.75
C TYR A 439 -6.24 -10.31 -6.17
N GLN A 440 -6.07 -11.60 -5.84
CA GLN A 440 -7.10 -12.40 -5.15
C GLN A 440 -7.00 -12.32 -3.62
N ASP A 441 -5.90 -11.76 -3.10
CA ASP A 441 -5.66 -11.67 -1.66
C ASP A 441 -5.22 -10.26 -1.26
N ILE A 442 -5.57 -9.90 -0.03
CA ILE A 442 -5.18 -8.66 0.61
C ILE A 442 -3.97 -8.84 1.53
N TYR A 443 -3.47 -10.05 1.81
CA TYR A 443 -2.27 -10.24 2.65
C TYR A 443 -1.03 -10.48 1.79
N TRP A 444 -0.05 -9.57 1.82
CA TRP A 444 1.08 -9.59 0.88
C TRP A 444 2.41 -10.04 1.49
N ASP A 445 2.46 -10.24 2.81
CA ASP A 445 3.67 -10.64 3.54
C ASP A 445 4.23 -12.00 3.12
N LYS A 446 3.35 -12.89 2.65
CA LYS A 446 3.70 -14.22 2.15
C LYS A 446 4.56 -14.21 0.88
N TYR A 447 4.62 -13.10 0.15
CA TYR A 447 5.39 -13.02 -1.10
C TYR A 447 6.86 -12.59 -0.89
N PHE A 448 7.27 -12.25 0.34
CA PHE A 448 8.66 -11.92 0.68
C PHE A 448 9.48 -13.15 1.15
N VAL A 449 9.28 -14.28 0.49
CA VAL A 449 9.98 -15.56 0.72
C VAL A 449 10.98 -15.85 -0.39
N ASN A 450 11.90 -16.82 -0.20
CA ASN A 450 12.87 -17.17 -1.23
C ASN A 450 12.16 -17.55 -2.55
N PRO A 451 12.76 -17.25 -3.73
CA PRO A 451 12.12 -17.50 -5.02
C PRO A 451 11.69 -18.95 -5.23
N GLU A 452 12.51 -19.91 -4.78
CA GLU A 452 12.21 -21.34 -4.86
C GLU A 452 10.94 -21.70 -4.04
N ILE A 453 10.81 -21.15 -2.83
CA ILE A 453 9.62 -21.32 -1.99
C ILE A 453 8.40 -20.68 -2.67
N LEU A 454 8.56 -19.50 -3.27
CA LEU A 454 7.47 -18.82 -3.96
C LEU A 454 6.96 -19.64 -5.15
N GLN A 455 7.86 -20.25 -5.93
CA GLN A 455 7.47 -21.12 -7.06
C GLN A 455 6.58 -22.28 -6.59
N VAL A 456 6.97 -22.95 -5.51
CA VAL A 456 6.17 -24.02 -4.88
C VAL A 456 4.79 -23.50 -4.46
N ILE A 457 4.73 -22.34 -3.80
CA ILE A 457 3.46 -21.75 -3.36
C ILE A 457 2.57 -21.39 -4.55
N ILE A 458 3.13 -20.77 -5.58
CA ILE A 458 2.40 -20.39 -6.79
C ILE A 458 1.79 -21.64 -7.43
N LYS A 459 2.59 -22.70 -7.57
CA LYS A 459 2.17 -23.98 -8.17
C LYS A 459 1.01 -24.60 -7.40
N ILE A 460 1.11 -24.71 -6.07
CA ILE A 460 0.04 -25.21 -5.21
C ILE A 460 -1.23 -24.34 -5.35
N SER A 461 -1.07 -23.01 -5.37
CA SER A 461 -2.19 -22.06 -5.44
C SER A 461 -2.87 -21.96 -6.81
N GLN A 462 -2.43 -22.71 -7.83
CA GLN A 462 -3.17 -22.83 -9.10
C GLN A 462 -4.43 -23.68 -8.98
N HIS A 463 -4.51 -24.54 -7.95
CA HIS A 463 -5.66 -25.39 -7.72
C HIS A 463 -6.84 -24.63 -7.09
N PRO A 464 -8.10 -25.05 -7.36
CA PRO A 464 -9.27 -24.39 -6.80
C PRO A 464 -9.31 -24.52 -5.26
N PRO A 465 -9.89 -23.53 -4.55
CA PRO A 465 -10.03 -23.57 -3.10
C PRO A 465 -10.95 -24.72 -2.65
N LEU A 466 -10.64 -25.30 -1.49
CA LEU A 466 -11.33 -26.44 -0.88
C LEU A 466 -12.85 -26.27 -0.83
N ILE A 467 -13.33 -25.03 -0.61
CA ILE A 467 -14.77 -24.74 -0.57
C ILE A 467 -15.53 -25.17 -1.83
N HIS A 468 -14.87 -25.26 -3.00
CA HIS A 468 -15.47 -25.73 -4.24
C HIS A 468 -15.67 -27.25 -4.30
N SER A 469 -14.91 -28.00 -3.49
CA SER A 469 -14.94 -29.46 -3.40
C SER A 469 -15.66 -29.96 -2.15
N CYS A 470 -15.57 -29.23 -1.03
CA CYS A 470 -16.23 -29.51 0.24
C CYS A 470 -16.77 -28.20 0.85
N PRO A 471 -18.05 -27.85 0.62
CA PRO A 471 -18.60 -26.58 1.09
C PRO A 471 -18.92 -26.54 2.59
N GLU A 472 -19.13 -27.69 3.23
CA GLU A 472 -19.57 -27.80 4.63
C GLU A 472 -18.42 -27.68 5.65
N ILE A 473 -17.75 -26.52 5.67
CA ILE A 473 -16.63 -26.20 6.57
C ILE A 473 -17.13 -25.24 7.66
N LEU A 474 -17.14 -25.68 8.92
CA LEU A 474 -17.82 -24.97 10.01
C LEU A 474 -16.97 -24.87 11.27
N GLY A 475 -17.20 -23.80 12.04
CA GLY A 475 -16.74 -23.74 13.43
C GLY A 475 -17.57 -24.68 14.31
N ALA A 476 -16.91 -25.49 15.13
CA ALA A 476 -17.59 -26.52 15.93
C ALA A 476 -18.54 -25.96 17.00
N SER A 477 -18.22 -24.80 17.58
CA SER A 477 -19.12 -24.10 18.51
C SER A 477 -18.85 -22.59 18.54
N THR A 478 -19.91 -21.82 18.80
CA THR A 478 -19.84 -20.38 19.10
C THR A 478 -19.37 -20.14 20.55
N VAL A 479 -19.09 -18.87 20.89
CA VAL A 479 -18.70 -18.49 22.26
C VAL A 479 -19.82 -18.77 23.26
N SER A 480 -21.07 -18.48 22.90
CA SER A 480 -22.24 -18.70 23.79
C SER A 480 -22.47 -20.19 24.03
N GLU A 481 -22.48 -21.01 22.96
CA GLU A 481 -22.62 -22.47 23.06
C GLU A 481 -21.51 -23.08 23.91
N ALA A 482 -20.31 -22.52 23.86
CA ALA A 482 -19.17 -23.05 24.60
C ALA A 482 -19.39 -23.05 26.11
N TYR A 483 -19.95 -21.96 26.66
CA TYR A 483 -20.32 -21.86 28.08
C TYR A 483 -21.50 -22.77 28.43
N GLY A 484 -22.46 -22.94 27.51
CA GLY A 484 -23.55 -23.90 27.67
C GLY A 484 -23.03 -25.35 27.78
N ILE A 485 -22.16 -25.77 26.86
CA ILE A 485 -21.53 -27.10 26.85
C ILE A 485 -20.76 -27.34 28.16
N LYS A 486 -20.02 -26.33 28.64
CA LYS A 486 -19.24 -26.43 29.88
C LYS A 486 -20.08 -26.92 31.07
N ASN A 487 -21.31 -26.43 31.20
CA ASN A 487 -22.18 -26.75 32.34
C ASN A 487 -22.63 -28.21 32.34
N TYR A 488 -22.55 -28.90 31.20
CA TYR A 488 -23.00 -30.29 31.04
C TYR A 488 -21.86 -31.28 30.83
N LEU A 489 -20.61 -30.81 30.73
CA LEU A 489 -19.43 -31.68 30.60
C LEU A 489 -19.16 -32.44 31.91
N ARG A 490 -18.94 -33.75 31.78
CA ARG A 490 -18.65 -34.66 32.90
C ARG A 490 -17.43 -35.50 32.62
N GLU A 491 -16.71 -35.89 33.67
CA GLU A 491 -15.62 -36.86 33.59
C GLU A 491 -16.19 -38.28 33.54
N TYR A 492 -15.70 -39.12 32.63
CA TYR A 492 -16.17 -40.50 32.50
C TYR A 492 -15.36 -41.44 33.40
N HIS A 493 -16.03 -42.04 34.39
CA HIS A 493 -15.38 -42.87 35.41
C HIS A 493 -15.51 -44.40 35.18
N GLN A 494 -16.65 -44.91 34.69
CA GLN A 494 -16.87 -46.28 34.13
C GLN A 494 -18.39 -46.56 33.90
N GLY A 495 -18.72 -47.53 33.03
CA GLY A 495 -20.08 -48.07 32.83
C GLY A 495 -20.68 -47.82 31.42
N PRO A 496 -21.52 -48.72 30.87
CA PRO A 496 -22.14 -48.52 29.57
C PRO A 496 -23.23 -47.45 29.67
N ILE A 497 -23.02 -46.31 29.02
CA ILE A 497 -23.99 -45.24 28.94
C ILE A 497 -24.34 -45.05 27.46
N LYS A 498 -25.60 -45.27 27.10
CA LYS A 498 -26.11 -44.96 25.75
C LYS A 498 -26.44 -43.47 25.67
N GLY A 499 -26.32 -42.89 24.48
CA GLY A 499 -26.66 -41.49 24.23
C GLY A 499 -25.63 -40.49 24.79
N ILE A 500 -24.34 -40.82 24.67
CA ILE A 500 -23.23 -39.92 25.04
C ILE A 500 -22.35 -39.63 23.84
N LYS A 501 -21.72 -38.45 23.87
CA LYS A 501 -20.60 -38.08 23.00
C LYS A 501 -19.35 -37.88 23.82
N LYS A 502 -18.22 -38.33 23.28
CA LYS A 502 -16.90 -37.93 23.76
C LYS A 502 -16.71 -36.45 23.42
N PHE A 503 -16.11 -35.68 24.32
CA PHE A 503 -15.81 -34.28 24.04
C PHE A 503 -14.35 -34.10 23.66
N ILE A 504 -14.08 -33.34 22.61
CA ILE A 504 -12.72 -33.08 22.13
C ILE A 504 -12.48 -31.60 21.90
N ASN A 505 -11.23 -31.17 22.08
CA ASN A 505 -10.80 -29.80 21.82
C ASN A 505 -9.40 -29.82 21.17
N THR A 506 -8.93 -28.66 20.71
CA THR A 506 -7.66 -28.50 19.98
C THR A 506 -6.49 -29.31 20.56
N GLY A 507 -6.24 -29.24 21.88
CA GLY A 507 -5.10 -29.91 22.51
C GLY A 507 -5.21 -31.43 22.64
N THR A 508 -6.31 -32.05 22.18
CA THR A 508 -6.50 -33.51 22.17
C THR A 508 -6.75 -34.08 20.77
N ILE A 509 -6.48 -33.29 19.74
CA ILE A 509 -6.50 -33.71 18.34
C ILE A 509 -5.05 -33.92 17.89
N ASP A 510 -4.78 -35.04 17.23
CA ASP A 510 -3.47 -35.36 16.65
C ASP A 510 -3.69 -35.93 15.23
N PRO A 511 -2.71 -35.94 14.31
CA PRO A 511 -2.92 -36.47 12.98
C PRO A 511 -3.47 -37.90 13.01
N TYR A 512 -4.62 -38.06 12.38
CA TYR A 512 -5.37 -39.31 12.23
C TYR A 512 -5.91 -39.92 13.53
N THR A 513 -5.76 -39.27 14.69
CA THR A 513 -6.25 -39.83 15.97
C THR A 513 -6.72 -38.78 16.98
N SER A 514 -7.40 -39.26 18.02
CA SER A 514 -7.85 -38.48 19.17
C SER A 514 -7.07 -38.93 20.39
N LEU A 515 -6.51 -37.97 21.13
CA LEU A 515 -5.81 -38.18 22.40
C LEU A 515 -6.78 -38.18 23.59
N TRP A 516 -8.08 -38.33 23.35
CA TRP A 516 -9.10 -38.41 24.38
C TRP A 516 -8.80 -39.57 25.33
N GLY A 517 -8.73 -39.29 26.63
CA GLY A 517 -8.36 -40.26 27.65
C GLY A 517 -6.85 -40.48 27.83
N GLN A 518 -6.01 -39.91 26.97
CA GLN A 518 -4.55 -39.97 27.05
C GLN A 518 -3.96 -38.64 27.52
N CYS A 519 -4.48 -37.53 26.98
CA CYS A 519 -4.06 -36.18 27.33
C CYS A 519 -5.19 -35.41 28.03
N LYS A 520 -4.80 -34.43 28.86
CA LYS A 520 -5.76 -33.55 29.53
C LYS A 520 -6.45 -32.65 28.51
N THR A 521 -7.77 -32.76 28.43
CA THR A 521 -8.61 -31.82 27.68
C THR A 521 -8.88 -30.59 28.55
N GLN A 522 -8.25 -29.47 28.19
CA GLN A 522 -8.52 -28.17 28.79
C GLN A 522 -9.72 -27.51 28.11
N TYR A 523 -10.69 -27.06 28.90
CA TYR A 523 -11.88 -26.38 28.38
C TYR A 523 -12.44 -25.35 29.37
N ILE A 524 -12.39 -24.07 28.99
CA ILE A 524 -12.91 -22.92 29.76
C ILE A 524 -12.54 -23.02 31.26
N LYS A 525 -11.23 -23.04 31.56
CA LYS A 525 -10.64 -23.14 32.92
C LYS A 525 -10.84 -24.48 33.65
N ASN A 526 -11.53 -25.45 33.06
CA ASN A 526 -11.66 -26.80 33.62
C ASN A 526 -10.74 -27.78 32.88
N SER A 527 -10.31 -28.84 33.56
CA SER A 527 -9.45 -29.89 33.02
C SER A 527 -10.14 -31.24 33.19
N TYR A 528 -10.14 -32.04 32.12
CA TYR A 528 -10.72 -33.38 32.08
C TYR A 528 -9.74 -34.35 31.42
N ILE A 529 -9.87 -35.65 31.66
CA ILE A 529 -9.10 -36.70 30.99
C ILE A 529 -9.98 -37.39 29.94
N LYS A 530 -11.20 -37.79 30.31
CA LYS A 530 -12.20 -38.47 29.48
C LYS A 530 -13.54 -37.71 29.52
N PRO A 531 -13.57 -36.44 29.05
CA PRO A 531 -14.80 -35.64 29.09
C PRO A 531 -15.89 -36.21 28.17
N ILE A 532 -17.11 -36.26 28.68
CA ILE A 532 -18.32 -36.69 27.95
C ILE A 532 -19.47 -35.72 28.15
N ILE A 533 -20.45 -35.79 27.26
CA ILE A 533 -21.70 -35.05 27.34
C ILE A 533 -22.85 -35.92 26.81
N PHE A 534 -24.04 -35.80 27.40
CA PHE A 534 -25.22 -36.54 26.97
C PHE A 534 -25.91 -35.88 25.78
N ASP A 535 -26.46 -36.69 24.87
CA ASP A 535 -27.21 -36.20 23.70
C ASP A 535 -28.37 -35.27 24.10
N SER A 536 -29.05 -35.60 25.20
CA SER A 536 -30.12 -34.78 25.77
C SER A 536 -29.65 -33.39 26.22
N ASP A 537 -28.40 -33.28 26.66
CA ASP A 537 -27.81 -32.02 27.10
C ASP A 537 -27.27 -31.21 25.91
N ILE A 538 -26.73 -31.88 24.87
CA ILE A 538 -26.37 -31.22 23.60
C ILE A 538 -27.61 -30.57 22.98
N ILE A 539 -28.75 -31.26 22.96
CA ILE A 539 -30.02 -30.74 22.43
C ILE A 539 -30.46 -29.46 23.13
N LYS A 540 -30.25 -29.37 24.46
CA LYS A 540 -30.59 -28.17 25.24
C LYS A 540 -29.71 -26.98 24.87
N VAL A 541 -28.44 -27.23 24.51
CA VAL A 541 -27.55 -26.18 24.02
C VAL A 541 -27.93 -25.80 22.59
N ASN A 542 -27.87 -26.76 21.66
CA ASN A 542 -28.25 -26.59 20.27
C ASN A 542 -28.41 -27.95 19.56
N ARG A 543 -29.62 -28.23 19.06
CA ARG A 543 -29.94 -29.45 18.30
C ARG A 543 -29.04 -29.69 17.09
N MET A 544 -28.60 -28.63 16.41
CA MET A 544 -27.71 -28.74 15.25
C MET A 544 -26.36 -29.35 15.63
N ARG A 545 -25.86 -29.10 16.84
CA ARG A 545 -24.57 -29.66 17.30
C ARG A 545 -24.65 -31.15 17.54
N LEU A 546 -25.82 -31.67 17.93
CA LEU A 546 -26.01 -33.12 18.02
C LEU A 546 -26.03 -33.76 16.62
N ALA A 547 -26.71 -33.13 15.66
CA ALA A 547 -26.71 -33.61 14.27
C ALA A 547 -25.27 -33.66 13.70
N GLN A 548 -24.50 -32.59 13.89
CA GLN A 548 -23.08 -32.54 13.52
C GLN A 548 -22.22 -33.57 14.28
N ALA A 549 -22.50 -33.77 15.56
CA ALA A 549 -21.79 -34.76 16.36
C ALA A 549 -22.08 -36.21 15.89
N ASN A 550 -23.25 -36.47 15.31
CA ASN A 550 -23.64 -37.78 14.78
C ASN A 550 -23.16 -38.06 13.36
N SER A 551 -22.85 -37.03 12.56
CA SER A 551 -22.39 -37.19 11.19
C SER A 551 -20.91 -37.58 11.12
N ASN A 552 -20.57 -38.29 10.04
CA ASN A 552 -19.18 -38.45 9.60
C ASN A 552 -18.57 -37.07 9.32
N LYS A 553 -17.38 -36.83 9.86
CA LYS A 553 -16.71 -35.54 9.75
C LYS A 553 -15.22 -35.65 9.97
N ILE A 554 -14.49 -34.65 9.46
CA ILE A 554 -13.12 -34.37 9.89
C ILE A 554 -13.20 -33.33 11.00
N ILE A 555 -12.47 -33.55 12.10
CA ILE A 555 -12.29 -32.54 13.16
C ILE A 555 -10.84 -32.06 13.11
N ILE A 556 -10.68 -30.73 13.08
CA ILE A 556 -9.40 -30.04 12.91
C ILE A 556 -9.11 -29.20 14.16
N ALA A 557 -7.87 -29.28 14.64
CA ALA A 557 -7.34 -28.42 15.69
C ALA A 557 -7.39 -26.94 15.26
N GLY A 558 -7.90 -26.04 16.10
CA GLY A 558 -7.97 -24.61 15.75
C GLY A 558 -6.72 -23.81 16.14
N LEU A 559 -5.83 -24.40 16.96
CA LEU A 559 -4.58 -23.79 17.38
C LEU A 559 -3.47 -24.85 17.51
N SER A 560 -2.64 -24.97 16.47
CA SER A 560 -1.61 -26.00 16.37
C SER A 560 -0.41 -25.48 15.58
N LYS A 561 0.74 -26.19 15.62
CA LYS A 561 1.96 -25.80 14.86
C LYS A 561 1.92 -26.28 13.40
N ARG A 562 1.06 -27.24 13.10
CA ARG A 562 0.76 -27.81 11.78
C ARG A 562 -0.73 -28.16 11.75
N LEU A 563 -1.29 -28.43 10.59
CA LEU A 563 -2.67 -28.92 10.55
C LEU A 563 -2.71 -30.31 11.21
N GLU A 564 -3.64 -30.48 12.14
CA GLU A 564 -3.84 -31.72 12.90
C GLU A 564 -5.31 -32.06 12.80
N CYS A 565 -5.59 -33.17 12.13
CA CYS A 565 -6.94 -33.56 11.73
C CYS A 565 -7.15 -35.05 12.00
N PHE A 566 -8.35 -35.43 12.43
CA PHE A 566 -8.76 -36.83 12.46
C PHE A 566 -10.18 -37.03 11.93
N PHE A 567 -10.49 -38.25 11.49
CA PHE A 567 -11.79 -38.63 10.98
C PHE A 567 -12.66 -39.22 12.10
N ASP A 568 -13.85 -38.66 12.27
CA ASP A 568 -14.83 -39.10 13.24
C ASP A 568 -16.08 -39.67 12.54
N THR A 569 -16.53 -40.83 12.99
CA THR A 569 -17.73 -41.52 12.51
C THR A 569 -18.95 -41.26 13.40
N GLY A 570 -18.97 -40.11 14.07
CA GLY A 570 -20.08 -39.68 14.91
C GLY A 570 -19.90 -39.95 16.41
N GLU A 571 -18.68 -40.13 16.92
CA GLU A 571 -18.42 -40.38 18.34
C GLU A 571 -18.20 -39.10 19.15
N TYR A 572 -17.75 -38.02 18.49
CA TYR A 572 -17.25 -36.83 19.17
C TYR A 572 -18.14 -35.59 18.98
N LEU A 573 -18.28 -34.83 20.07
CA LEU A 573 -18.65 -33.42 20.05
C LEU A 573 -17.37 -32.58 20.13
N ALA A 574 -17.14 -31.76 19.12
CA ALA A 574 -16.00 -30.86 19.04
C ALA A 574 -16.29 -29.52 19.75
N GLY A 575 -15.36 -29.05 20.57
CA GLY A 575 -15.49 -27.84 21.38
C GLY A 575 -15.10 -26.55 20.66
N LYS A 576 -15.22 -25.41 21.36
CA LYS A 576 -14.82 -24.09 20.85
C LYS A 576 -13.37 -24.08 20.37
N SER A 577 -13.11 -23.40 19.25
CA SER A 577 -11.79 -23.30 18.62
C SER A 577 -11.35 -24.61 17.96
N THR A 578 -12.31 -25.40 17.46
CA THR A 578 -12.05 -26.49 16.51
C THR A 578 -12.91 -26.28 15.27
N ILE A 579 -12.48 -26.85 14.15
CA ILE A 579 -13.16 -26.76 12.86
C ILE A 579 -13.67 -28.16 12.52
N ILE A 580 -14.83 -28.23 11.91
CA ILE A 580 -15.39 -29.48 11.39
C ILE A 580 -15.65 -29.36 9.89
N ILE A 581 -15.36 -30.44 9.16
CA ILE A 581 -15.74 -30.60 7.76
C ILE A 581 -16.71 -31.78 7.69
N LEU A 582 -17.95 -31.52 7.30
CA LEU A 582 -19.02 -32.53 7.30
C LEU A 582 -19.02 -33.34 5.99
N GLU A 583 -19.43 -34.59 6.11
CA GLU A 583 -19.79 -35.38 4.93
C GLU A 583 -21.12 -34.85 4.36
N SER A 584 -21.12 -34.54 3.07
CA SER A 584 -22.28 -33.98 2.38
C SER A 584 -22.39 -34.56 0.98
N ILE A 585 -23.63 -34.63 0.46
CA ILE A 585 -23.93 -35.05 -0.91
C ILE A 585 -23.25 -34.12 -1.94
N ASN A 586 -22.99 -32.87 -1.54
CA ASN A 586 -22.33 -31.87 -2.37
C ASN A 586 -20.80 -32.03 -2.41
N ASN A 587 -20.23 -32.97 -1.64
CA ASN A 587 -18.79 -33.20 -1.63
C ASN A 587 -18.36 -33.87 -2.95
N LYS A 588 -17.41 -33.23 -3.65
CA LYS A 588 -16.81 -33.77 -4.88
C LYS A 588 -15.63 -34.72 -4.60
N ILE A 589 -15.16 -34.74 -3.36
CA ILE A 589 -14.06 -35.58 -2.90
C ILE A 589 -14.45 -36.30 -1.61
N GLN A 590 -13.85 -37.45 -1.36
CA GLN A 590 -14.11 -38.20 -0.13
C GLN A 590 -13.37 -37.61 1.07
N LEU A 591 -13.99 -37.64 2.25
CA LEU A 591 -13.39 -37.08 3.47
C LEU A 591 -12.06 -37.77 3.84
N LYS A 592 -11.93 -39.08 3.62
CA LYS A 592 -10.68 -39.79 3.90
C LYS A 592 -9.54 -39.36 2.97
N PHE A 593 -9.84 -39.08 1.70
CA PHE A 593 -8.87 -38.47 0.79
C PHE A 593 -8.47 -37.07 1.29
N LEU A 594 -9.45 -36.23 1.62
CA LEU A 594 -9.18 -34.90 2.16
C LEU A 594 -8.35 -34.95 3.46
N LEU A 595 -8.61 -35.93 4.34
CA LEU A 595 -7.84 -36.15 5.56
C LEU A 595 -6.34 -36.40 5.25
N SER A 596 -6.05 -37.16 4.20
CA SER A 596 -4.66 -37.40 3.75
C SER A 596 -3.96 -36.10 3.34
N LEU A 597 -4.68 -35.20 2.64
CA LEU A 597 -4.15 -33.89 2.24
C LEU A 597 -3.92 -32.98 3.44
N LEU A 598 -4.92 -32.84 4.32
CA LEU A 598 -4.85 -31.89 5.43
C LEU A 598 -3.75 -32.23 6.43
N ASN A 599 -3.48 -33.52 6.68
CA ASN A 599 -2.39 -33.96 7.55
C ASN A 599 -1.01 -33.99 6.85
N SER A 600 -0.95 -33.75 5.53
CA SER A 600 0.32 -33.76 4.80
C SER A 600 1.22 -32.59 5.18
N LYS A 601 2.54 -32.83 5.08
CA LYS A 601 3.55 -31.78 5.23
C LYS A 601 3.36 -30.66 4.20
N LEU A 602 2.99 -30.99 2.96
CA LEU A 602 2.76 -30.03 1.88
C LEU A 602 1.73 -28.96 2.24
N ILE A 603 0.53 -29.38 2.67
CA ILE A 603 -0.54 -28.43 2.99
C ILE A 603 -0.19 -27.63 4.24
N SER A 604 0.44 -28.25 5.23
CA SER A 604 0.93 -27.53 6.41
C SER A 604 2.00 -26.49 6.07
N PHE A 605 2.92 -26.81 5.14
CA PHE A 605 3.94 -25.90 4.62
C PHE A 605 3.30 -24.71 3.92
N TRP A 606 2.39 -24.98 2.97
CA TRP A 606 1.66 -23.92 2.25
C TRP A 606 0.88 -23.03 3.22
N TYR A 607 0.13 -23.63 4.16
CA TYR A 607 -0.73 -22.91 5.09
C TYR A 607 0.08 -21.96 5.99
N LYS A 608 1.23 -22.42 6.52
CA LYS A 608 2.13 -21.60 7.34
C LYS A 608 2.57 -20.34 6.63
N ILE A 609 2.90 -20.45 5.34
CA ILE A 609 3.39 -19.31 4.57
C ILE A 609 2.22 -18.42 4.15
N TRP A 610 1.13 -19.01 3.68
CA TRP A 610 -0.03 -18.26 3.19
C TRP A 610 -0.72 -17.42 4.27
N PHE A 611 -0.75 -17.92 5.51
CA PHE A 611 -1.37 -17.25 6.66
C PHE A 611 -0.36 -16.82 7.72
N LYS A 612 0.89 -16.58 7.32
CA LYS A 612 1.99 -16.18 8.21
C LYS A 612 1.63 -14.99 9.11
N SER A 613 1.01 -13.96 8.55
CA SER A 613 0.55 -12.76 9.27
C SER A 613 -0.50 -13.02 10.35
N LEU A 614 -1.19 -14.17 10.30
CA LEU A 614 -2.18 -14.60 11.31
C LEU A 614 -1.57 -15.53 12.37
N SER A 615 -0.28 -15.86 12.27
CA SER A 615 0.39 -16.77 13.21
C SER A 615 0.66 -16.09 14.55
N LEU A 616 0.54 -16.85 15.64
CA LEU A 616 0.85 -16.41 16.99
C LEU A 616 2.31 -16.67 17.34
N ALA A 617 2.78 -16.04 18.43
CA ALA A 617 4.10 -16.28 18.98
C ALA A 617 4.36 -17.78 19.21
N GLY A 618 5.59 -18.23 18.94
CA GLY A 618 5.97 -19.66 19.05
C GLY A 618 5.59 -20.53 17.84
N GLY A 619 5.12 -19.93 16.74
CA GLY A 619 4.82 -20.64 15.49
C GLY A 619 3.47 -21.36 15.48
N TYR A 620 2.55 -20.98 16.37
CA TYR A 620 1.21 -21.52 16.40
C TYR A 620 0.33 -20.86 15.34
N LEU A 621 -0.39 -21.66 14.58
CA LEU A 621 -1.33 -21.24 13.56
C LEU A 621 -2.70 -21.02 14.18
N GLN A 622 -3.31 -19.86 13.92
CA GLN A 622 -4.72 -19.67 14.21
C GLN A 622 -5.54 -20.16 13.00
N ILE A 623 -6.26 -21.26 13.19
CA ILE A 623 -7.01 -21.92 12.12
C ILE A 623 -8.49 -21.57 12.26
N SER A 624 -9.13 -21.24 11.14
CA SER A 624 -10.55 -20.89 11.08
C SER A 624 -11.22 -21.55 9.87
N PRO A 625 -12.56 -21.63 9.83
CA PRO A 625 -13.26 -22.11 8.65
C PRO A 625 -12.91 -21.32 7.39
N GLU A 626 -12.71 -20.00 7.52
CA GLU A 626 -12.38 -19.09 6.42
C GLU A 626 -10.98 -19.31 5.84
N THR A 627 -10.02 -19.76 6.67
CA THR A 627 -8.67 -20.05 6.19
C THR A 627 -8.57 -21.47 5.61
N ILE A 628 -9.25 -22.45 6.22
CA ILE A 628 -9.34 -23.82 5.71
C ILE A 628 -10.05 -23.86 4.35
N SER A 629 -11.10 -23.06 4.16
CA SER A 629 -11.85 -23.00 2.91
C SER A 629 -11.02 -22.57 1.69
N LYS A 630 -9.91 -21.85 1.94
CA LYS A 630 -8.98 -21.35 0.91
C LYS A 630 -7.87 -22.33 0.54
N ILE A 631 -7.72 -23.46 1.22
CA ILE A 631 -6.68 -24.45 0.91
C ILE A 631 -6.86 -24.91 -0.56
N PRO A 632 -5.84 -24.80 -1.42
CA PRO A 632 -5.92 -25.27 -2.80
C PRO A 632 -6.01 -26.80 -2.82
N VAL A 633 -6.96 -27.36 -3.57
CA VAL A 633 -7.14 -28.81 -3.68
C VAL A 633 -7.30 -29.20 -5.16
N PRO A 634 -6.41 -30.06 -5.70
CA PRO A 634 -6.50 -30.59 -7.05
C PRO A 634 -7.84 -31.29 -7.30
N GLN A 635 -8.37 -31.12 -8.51
CA GLN A 635 -9.51 -31.92 -8.96
C GLN A 635 -9.02 -33.32 -9.27
N ILE A 636 -9.68 -34.33 -8.69
CA ILE A 636 -9.30 -35.74 -8.81
C ILE A 636 -10.54 -36.62 -8.84
N GLU A 637 -10.56 -37.60 -9.74
CA GLU A 637 -11.65 -38.55 -9.87
C GLU A 637 -11.71 -39.52 -8.67
N PHE A 638 -12.92 -40.02 -8.37
CA PHE A 638 -13.12 -40.91 -7.21
C PHE A 638 -12.27 -42.18 -7.24
N ASN A 639 -11.95 -42.70 -8.44
CA ASN A 639 -11.11 -43.89 -8.56
C ASN A 639 -9.65 -43.61 -8.19
N ASP A 640 -9.14 -42.43 -8.54
CA ASP A 640 -7.76 -42.03 -8.28
C ASP A 640 -7.54 -41.59 -6.82
N GLN A 641 -8.63 -41.35 -6.08
CA GLN A 641 -8.59 -41.14 -4.63
C GLN A 641 -8.34 -42.43 -3.84
N LYS A 642 -8.61 -43.61 -4.41
CA LYS A 642 -8.56 -44.91 -3.70
C LYS A 642 -7.19 -45.24 -3.06
N PRO A 643 -6.03 -44.98 -3.70
CA PRO A 643 -4.73 -45.24 -3.08
C PRO A 643 -4.55 -44.49 -1.76
N PHE A 644 -4.90 -43.20 -1.74
CA PHE A 644 -4.86 -42.37 -0.53
C PHE A 644 -5.78 -42.92 0.57
N ILE A 645 -7.02 -43.25 0.20
CA ILE A 645 -8.03 -43.76 1.14
C ILE A 645 -7.57 -45.09 1.77
N THR A 646 -6.96 -45.97 0.96
CA THR A 646 -6.47 -47.27 1.44
C THR A 646 -5.39 -47.09 2.51
N LEU A 647 -4.43 -46.20 2.29
CA LEU A 647 -3.39 -45.88 3.27
C LEU A 647 -3.99 -45.23 4.53
N VAL A 648 -4.93 -44.30 4.37
CA VAL A 648 -5.64 -43.68 5.50
C VAL A 648 -6.39 -44.73 6.31
N ASP A 649 -7.05 -45.69 5.69
CA ASP A 649 -7.76 -46.76 6.39
C ASP A 649 -6.82 -47.65 7.20
N GLN A 650 -5.62 -47.93 6.69
CA GLN A 650 -4.58 -48.65 7.43
C GLN A 650 -4.10 -47.85 8.65
N ILE A 651 -3.84 -46.54 8.48
CA ILE A 651 -3.45 -45.64 9.57
C ILE A 651 -4.53 -45.58 10.65
N LEU A 652 -5.78 -45.34 10.26
CA LEU A 652 -6.91 -45.26 11.18
C LEU A 652 -7.14 -46.58 11.93
N LEU A 653 -6.96 -47.72 11.27
CA LEU A 653 -7.08 -49.04 11.89
C LEU A 653 -5.96 -49.30 12.91
N ALA A 654 -4.72 -48.96 12.56
CA ALA A 654 -3.57 -49.07 13.47
C ALA A 654 -3.74 -48.16 14.71
N LYS A 655 -4.07 -46.87 14.50
CA LYS A 655 -4.26 -45.92 15.59
C LYS A 655 -5.51 -46.19 16.44
N LYS A 656 -6.53 -46.85 15.89
CA LYS A 656 -7.70 -47.31 16.67
C LYS A 656 -7.34 -48.44 17.64
N GLN A 657 -6.40 -49.31 17.27
CA GLN A 657 -5.92 -50.39 18.15
C GLN A 657 -4.94 -49.86 19.20
N ASN A 658 -4.01 -49.00 18.78
CA ASN A 658 -3.07 -48.32 19.65
C ASN A 658 -2.88 -46.88 19.16
N PRO A 659 -3.34 -45.84 19.89
CA PRO A 659 -3.21 -44.46 19.42
C PRO A 659 -1.75 -43.99 19.27
N GLU A 660 -0.81 -44.64 19.95
CA GLU A 660 0.64 -44.40 19.82
C GLU A 660 1.30 -45.26 18.73
N ALA A 661 0.51 -45.95 17.89
CA ALA A 661 1.05 -46.72 16.77
C ALA A 661 1.85 -45.81 15.82
N ASP A 662 3.07 -46.26 15.49
CA ASP A 662 3.92 -45.61 14.51
C ASP A 662 3.36 -45.86 13.10
N THR A 663 2.92 -44.77 12.48
CA THR A 663 2.35 -44.73 11.13
C THR A 663 3.23 -43.95 10.16
N SER A 664 4.47 -43.63 10.56
CA SER A 664 5.36 -42.73 9.82
C SER A 664 5.62 -43.19 8.39
N GLN A 665 5.77 -44.51 8.16
CA GLN A 665 5.98 -45.06 6.82
C GLN A 665 4.76 -44.86 5.91
N LEU A 666 3.55 -45.12 6.42
CA LEU A 666 2.31 -44.92 5.67
C LEU A 666 2.07 -43.44 5.39
N GLU A 667 2.39 -42.56 6.35
CA GLU A 667 2.32 -41.11 6.18
C GLU A 667 3.33 -40.60 5.14
N GLN A 668 4.52 -41.21 5.07
CA GLN A 668 5.51 -40.93 4.03
C GLN A 668 5.01 -41.35 2.64
N GLU A 669 4.43 -42.54 2.50
CA GLU A 669 3.82 -43.00 1.24
C GLU A 669 2.68 -42.07 0.80
N ILE A 670 1.83 -41.62 1.73
CA ILE A 670 0.83 -40.58 1.47
C ILE A 670 1.53 -39.30 0.99
N GLY A 671 2.59 -38.87 1.65
CA GLY A 671 3.37 -37.69 1.27
C GLY A 671 3.86 -37.75 -0.17
N GLU A 672 4.44 -38.87 -0.60
CA GLU A 672 4.89 -39.07 -1.99
C GLU A 672 3.75 -39.01 -3.00
N LEU A 673 2.60 -39.60 -2.68
CA LEU A 673 1.40 -39.50 -3.51
C LEU A 673 0.87 -38.07 -3.58
N VAL A 674 0.90 -37.34 -2.46
CA VAL A 674 0.51 -35.92 -2.41
C VAL A 674 1.46 -35.08 -3.26
N TYR A 675 2.78 -35.27 -3.17
CA TYR A 675 3.72 -34.53 -3.99
C TYR A 675 3.50 -34.77 -5.49
N LYS A 676 3.25 -36.02 -5.89
CA LYS A 676 2.88 -36.36 -7.29
C LYS A 676 1.56 -35.71 -7.72
N LEU A 677 0.58 -35.63 -6.82
CA LEU A 677 -0.73 -35.01 -7.12
C LEU A 677 -0.60 -33.52 -7.42
N TYR A 678 0.35 -32.82 -6.79
CA TYR A 678 0.67 -31.41 -7.05
C TYR A 678 1.79 -31.24 -8.09
N ASP A 679 2.18 -32.31 -8.77
CA ASP A 679 3.22 -32.34 -9.82
C ASP A 679 4.59 -31.80 -9.35
N LEU A 680 4.95 -32.00 -8.07
CA LEU A 680 6.18 -31.44 -7.50
C LEU A 680 7.43 -32.22 -7.90
N THR A 681 8.50 -31.48 -8.19
CA THR A 681 9.84 -32.01 -8.50
C THR A 681 10.60 -32.40 -7.22
N GLU A 682 11.66 -33.19 -7.35
CA GLU A 682 12.49 -33.57 -6.19
C GLU A 682 13.13 -32.37 -5.49
N GLU A 683 13.49 -31.31 -6.22
CA GLU A 683 14.04 -30.08 -5.67
C GLU A 683 13.00 -29.33 -4.84
N GLU A 684 11.77 -29.20 -5.38
CA GLU A 684 10.64 -28.61 -4.67
C GLU A 684 10.28 -29.39 -3.39
N ILE A 685 10.33 -30.73 -3.45
CA ILE A 685 10.06 -31.60 -2.29
C ILE A 685 11.10 -31.38 -1.19
N LYS A 686 12.39 -31.26 -1.54
CA LYS A 686 13.44 -30.97 -0.54
C LYS A 686 13.17 -29.68 0.21
N ILE A 687 12.66 -28.65 -0.45
CA ILE A 687 12.32 -27.36 0.18
C ILE A 687 11.21 -27.52 1.23
N ILE A 688 10.25 -28.41 1.00
CA ILE A 688 9.12 -28.66 1.90
C ILE A 688 9.55 -29.50 3.11
N GLU A 689 10.52 -30.39 2.92
CA GLU A 689 11.02 -31.33 3.93
C GLU A 689 12.12 -30.75 4.84
N LEU A 690 12.66 -29.57 4.51
CA LEU A 690 13.57 -28.77 5.36
C LEU A 690 12.83 -28.09 6.51
#